data_AF-A0A942IAQ7-F1
#
_entry.id   AF-A0A942IAQ7-F1
#
_cell.length_a   1.000
_cell.length_b   1.000
_cell.length_c   1.000
_cell.angle_alpha   90.00
_cell.angle_beta   90.00
_cell.angle_gamma   90.00
#
_symmetry.space_group_name_H-M   'P 1'
#
loop_
_entity.id
_entity.type
_entity.pdbx_description
1 polymer ?
#
loop_
_entity_poly.entity_id
_entity_poly.type
_entity_poly.pdbx_seq_one_letter_code
_entity_poly.pdbx_strand_id
1 'polypeptide(L)'
;MTSDRSKVAGDGSSFAQAFQLCSEVAVVVWDVPAQLPALGKFTLAMQSQPVPLVSMTLPRADGGQCVLWAIKPGSEAEDAQIAATDGSPLQAFALQPAARLPLLDVETLLGNLSPAGCVKFLNNLLTVWRSAFRLSRNELFSSVVEDAVFTLVPAPRLANSVCQIAPGRYLVETDISPELGEISGIYAIGASSVLPLPSQFVAGNSSEPGWQSCHFILDTLQPARPIHIMFLGKGGIAVRNLPNCNPRYPGLQKWWAEQRGDSGLREFVVRQLSNLPGGTAAATDLQLRAPLQARQVARSRMHAAAEIDLALSLQGGLLAGGWTNDPTSTLAGIDCLNEDGTALPLDGNWYEFPAWSREAKTNAKAEVTGFIAWLPLDEPLGPLLQPRFQMRLASGAVKPLVPKPQPFEPAAQRNRILRAVPPQHAVDDAFRTILAPALQGAERELGKTIRVDHTKDYGQPRQAPLVSIVVPLYRVLDFLRFQLSGMATDPWLAENAEIIFVLDSPEIEDETKHMLGGLHILHGLPMKLVVMNRNGGYARACNAGTRFARGTVLVMLNSDVVPREPGWLQVLSRPLLEQPKLGAIGPKLIFEDGSLQHAGLYFGRDQRGIWLNHHFYKGMPGRYSPAQVARNVPGITGACLVTRRETYERVDGYTEDYVIGDYEDSDLCLKIRRLGLQIAYEPAACLYHFERRSIRRSQDYMRGVASQYNAWLHTQRWEDDIAALMPAYSDGANGTGISIEIEATERNAA
;
A
#
# COMPACT_ATOMS: atom_id res chain seq x y z
N MET A 1 -91.09 13.27 0.88
CA MET A 1 -90.39 12.09 0.31
C MET A 1 -88.93 12.49 0.17
N THR A 2 -87.93 11.94 0.84
CA THR A 2 -87.77 10.68 1.57
C THR A 2 -86.56 10.83 2.50
N SER A 3 -86.81 10.65 3.80
CA SER A 3 -86.01 10.03 4.87
C SER A 3 -84.48 10.20 4.93
N ASP A 4 -84.07 11.05 5.87
CA ASP A 4 -83.11 10.79 6.95
C ASP A 4 -82.73 9.30 7.20
N ARG A 5 -81.42 9.02 7.23
CA ARG A 5 -80.79 7.89 7.93
C ARG A 5 -79.44 8.32 8.49
N SER A 6 -79.50 9.06 9.58
CA SER A 6 -78.48 8.99 10.62
C SER A 6 -78.48 7.61 11.32
N LYS A 7 -77.29 7.15 11.71
CA LYS A 7 -76.98 6.04 12.63
C LYS A 7 -77.29 4.60 12.17
N VAL A 8 -76.22 3.91 11.77
CA VAL A 8 -76.00 2.50 12.16
C VAL A 8 -74.67 2.46 12.90
N ALA A 9 -74.72 2.02 14.16
CA ALA A 9 -73.56 1.69 14.97
C ALA A 9 -73.41 0.16 15.01
N GLY A 10 -72.17 -0.32 14.86
CA GLY A 10 -71.76 -1.69 15.19
C GLY A 10 -71.20 -2.50 14.01
N ASP A 11 -69.92 -2.32 13.68
CA ASP A 11 -68.87 -3.32 13.94
C ASP A 11 -67.49 -2.69 13.68
N GLY A 12 -66.46 -3.06 14.43
CA GLY A 12 -65.16 -2.38 14.49
C GLY A 12 -64.28 -2.52 13.23
N SER A 13 -64.70 -1.98 12.09
CA SER A 13 -63.90 -1.92 10.87
C SER A 13 -62.83 -0.83 10.98
N SER A 14 -61.58 -1.22 11.13
CA SER A 14 -60.40 -0.38 10.89
C SER A 14 -60.52 0.25 9.49
N PHE A 15 -60.73 1.57 9.43
CA PHE A 15 -60.66 2.31 8.17
C PHE A 15 -59.20 2.72 7.92
N ALA A 16 -58.71 2.54 6.68
CA ALA A 16 -57.45 3.13 6.24
C ALA A 16 -57.40 4.64 6.50
N GLN A 17 -56.31 5.11 7.08
CA GLN A 17 -56.06 6.51 7.40
C GLN A 17 -54.89 7.01 6.56
N ALA A 18 -54.97 8.26 6.08
CA ALA A 18 -53.93 8.86 5.27
C ALA A 18 -53.30 10.04 6.02
N PHE A 19 -51.97 10.08 6.01
CA PHE A 19 -51.16 11.08 6.69
C PHE A 19 -50.13 11.69 5.74
N GLN A 20 -49.62 12.85 6.11
CA GLN A 20 -48.52 13.51 5.44
C GLN A 20 -47.19 13.11 6.09
N LEU A 21 -46.23 12.63 5.30
CA LEU A 21 -44.84 12.46 5.74
C LEU A 21 -43.99 13.71 5.44
N CYS A 22 -44.26 14.35 4.30
CA CYS A 22 -43.76 15.67 3.94
C CYS A 22 -44.69 16.34 2.93
N SER A 23 -44.38 17.55 2.46
CA SER A 23 -45.21 18.32 1.48
C SER A 23 -45.66 17.53 0.25
N GLU A 24 -44.88 16.53 -0.17
CA GLU A 24 -45.11 15.76 -1.40
C GLU A 24 -45.41 14.27 -1.17
N VAL A 25 -45.27 13.77 0.07
CA VAL A 25 -45.36 12.33 0.36
C VAL A 25 -46.47 12.07 1.36
N ALA A 26 -47.42 11.23 0.95
CA ALA A 26 -48.47 10.71 1.81
C ALA A 26 -48.14 9.28 2.26
N VAL A 27 -48.59 8.94 3.46
CA VAL A 27 -48.50 7.61 4.06
C VAL A 27 -49.90 7.14 4.40
N VAL A 28 -50.34 6.08 3.75
CA VAL A 28 -51.59 5.39 4.07
C VAL A 28 -51.30 4.30 5.08
N VAL A 29 -51.94 4.33 6.23
CA VAL A 29 -51.85 3.34 7.32
C VAL A 29 -53.15 2.56 7.37
N TRP A 30 -53.06 1.24 7.31
CA TRP A 30 -54.23 0.36 7.36
C TRP A 30 -53.99 -0.81 8.30
N ASP A 31 -54.75 -0.85 9.40
CA ASP A 31 -54.75 -2.01 10.28
C ASP A 31 -55.59 -3.12 9.64
N VAL A 32 -54.95 -4.27 9.39
CA VAL A 32 -55.60 -5.40 8.72
C VAL A 32 -56.69 -5.97 9.65
N PRO A 33 -57.96 -6.01 9.21
CA PRO A 33 -59.05 -6.60 9.98
C PRO A 33 -58.76 -8.06 10.37
N ALA A 34 -59.12 -8.45 11.59
CA ALA A 34 -58.85 -9.79 12.13
C ALA A 34 -59.47 -10.94 11.32
N GLN A 35 -60.49 -10.65 10.49
CA GLN A 35 -61.16 -11.61 9.62
C GLN A 35 -60.36 -11.95 8.35
N LEU A 36 -59.30 -11.19 8.03
CA LEU A 36 -58.45 -11.42 6.86
C LEU A 36 -57.21 -12.26 7.23
N PRO A 37 -56.67 -13.07 6.29
CA PRO A 37 -55.53 -13.91 6.58
C PRO A 37 -54.28 -13.09 6.94
N ALA A 38 -53.62 -13.43 8.05
CA ALA A 38 -52.42 -12.78 8.56
C ALA A 38 -51.19 -12.86 7.63
N LEU A 39 -51.26 -13.59 6.50
CA LEU A 39 -50.19 -13.73 5.50
C LEU A 39 -50.58 -13.17 4.12
N GLY A 40 -51.70 -12.46 4.01
CA GLY A 40 -52.14 -11.85 2.76
C GLY A 40 -51.20 -10.74 2.29
N LYS A 41 -50.90 -10.69 0.99
CA LYS A 41 -50.31 -9.49 0.36
C LYS A 41 -51.43 -8.55 -0.07
N PHE A 42 -51.32 -7.29 0.33
CA PHE A 42 -52.30 -6.25 0.02
C PHE A 42 -51.67 -5.21 -0.88
N THR A 43 -52.46 -4.69 -1.82
CA THR A 43 -52.02 -3.70 -2.80
C THR A 43 -52.87 -2.45 -2.71
N LEU A 44 -52.29 -1.31 -3.06
CA LEU A 44 -53.00 -0.04 -3.22
C LEU A 44 -53.14 0.24 -4.71
N ALA A 45 -54.37 0.20 -5.21
CA ALA A 45 -54.74 0.50 -6.58
C ALA A 45 -55.30 1.92 -6.68
N MET A 46 -54.90 2.65 -7.72
CA MET A 46 -55.32 4.01 -8.05
C MET A 46 -55.49 4.10 -9.58
N GLN A 47 -56.23 5.10 -10.08
CA GLN A 47 -56.42 5.27 -11.53
C GLN A 47 -55.09 5.53 -12.24
N SER A 48 -54.23 6.34 -11.62
CA SER A 48 -52.84 6.53 -12.01
C SER A 48 -51.93 5.92 -10.95
N GLN A 49 -51.15 4.88 -11.28
CA GLN A 49 -50.21 4.32 -10.29
C GLN A 49 -49.09 5.32 -9.99
N PRO A 50 -48.95 5.79 -8.74
CA PRO A 50 -47.93 6.75 -8.38
C PRO A 50 -46.55 6.08 -8.38
N VAL A 51 -45.54 6.78 -8.90
CA VAL A 51 -44.14 6.35 -8.86
C VAL A 51 -43.31 7.45 -8.18
N PRO A 52 -42.68 7.18 -7.01
CA PRO A 52 -42.57 5.89 -6.33
C PRO A 52 -43.78 5.54 -5.45
N LEU A 53 -44.11 4.25 -5.37
CA LEU A 53 -45.01 3.62 -4.39
C LEU A 53 -44.22 2.56 -3.64
N VAL A 54 -44.14 2.68 -2.32
CA VAL A 54 -43.41 1.73 -1.46
C VAL A 54 -44.32 1.25 -0.34
N SER A 55 -44.44 -0.07 -0.18
CA SER A 55 -45.28 -0.68 0.86
C SER A 55 -44.46 -1.44 1.90
N MET A 56 -44.95 -1.50 3.13
CA MET A 56 -44.44 -2.42 4.15
C MET A 56 -45.56 -2.97 5.02
N THR A 57 -45.39 -4.20 5.49
CA THR A 57 -46.29 -4.84 6.45
C THR A 57 -45.57 -4.99 7.79
N LEU A 58 -46.21 -4.54 8.87
CA LEU A 58 -45.67 -4.46 10.21
C LEU A 58 -46.54 -5.26 11.20
N PRO A 59 -45.95 -6.08 12.09
CA PRO A 59 -46.68 -6.75 13.16
C PRO A 59 -47.11 -5.79 14.27
N ARG A 60 -48.35 -5.91 14.73
CA ARG A 60 -48.94 -5.12 15.82
C ARG A 60 -48.77 -5.79 17.19
N ALA A 61 -48.87 -5.00 18.26
CA ALA A 61 -48.72 -5.50 19.63
C ALA A 61 -49.82 -6.48 20.05
N ASP A 62 -51.01 -6.37 19.46
CA ASP A 62 -52.16 -7.25 19.67
C ASP A 62 -52.11 -8.56 18.84
N GLY A 63 -51.01 -8.80 18.12
CA GLY A 63 -50.86 -9.95 17.22
C GLY A 63 -51.43 -9.75 15.82
N GLY A 64 -52.04 -8.60 15.52
CA GLY A 64 -52.51 -8.22 14.19
C GLY A 64 -51.39 -7.72 13.26
N GLN A 65 -51.77 -7.20 12.09
CA GLN A 65 -50.86 -6.57 11.14
C GLN A 65 -51.33 -5.17 10.74
N CYS A 66 -50.37 -4.31 10.45
CA CYS A 66 -50.57 -2.99 9.88
C CYS A 66 -49.82 -2.92 8.54
N VAL A 67 -50.48 -2.47 7.48
CA VAL A 67 -49.85 -2.22 6.17
C VAL A 67 -49.72 -0.72 5.97
N LEU A 68 -48.55 -0.29 5.55
CA LEU A 68 -48.28 1.11 5.20
C LEU A 68 -47.88 1.23 3.74
N TRP A 69 -48.40 2.25 3.07
CA TRP A 69 -47.99 2.65 1.72
C TRP A 69 -47.53 4.09 1.73
N ALA A 70 -46.27 4.34 1.35
CA ALA A 70 -45.77 5.67 1.05
C ALA A 70 -45.87 5.94 -0.45
N ILE A 71 -46.38 7.12 -0.79
CA ILE A 71 -46.67 7.54 -2.18
C ILE A 71 -46.52 9.04 -2.37
N LYS A 72 -46.26 9.47 -3.61
CA LYS A 72 -46.47 10.85 -4.04
C LYS A 72 -47.86 10.99 -4.69
N PRO A 73 -48.89 11.47 -3.97
CA PRO A 73 -50.20 11.67 -4.56
C PRO A 73 -50.19 12.80 -5.59
N GLY A 74 -51.20 12.83 -6.47
CA GLY A 74 -51.42 13.92 -7.41
C GLY A 74 -51.80 15.24 -6.74
N SER A 75 -51.95 16.29 -7.56
CA SER A 75 -52.36 17.63 -7.09
C SER A 75 -53.83 17.73 -6.71
N GLU A 76 -54.65 16.76 -7.10
CA GLU A 76 -56.08 16.67 -6.82
C GLU A 76 -56.39 15.39 -6.03
N ALA A 77 -57.58 15.33 -5.41
CA ALA A 77 -58.02 14.14 -4.71
C ALA A 77 -58.30 13.02 -5.71
N GLU A 78 -57.81 11.81 -5.42
CA GLU A 78 -57.97 10.64 -6.29
C GLU A 78 -58.57 9.48 -5.50
N ASP A 79 -59.42 8.68 -6.15
CA ASP A 79 -59.97 7.47 -5.54
C ASP A 79 -58.88 6.39 -5.46
N ALA A 80 -58.67 5.87 -4.25
CA ALA A 80 -57.73 4.80 -3.95
C ALA A 80 -58.47 3.58 -3.40
N GLN A 81 -57.99 2.40 -3.75
CA GLN A 81 -58.59 1.13 -3.36
C GLN A 81 -57.54 0.15 -2.84
N ILE A 82 -57.72 -0.31 -1.60
CA ILE A 82 -56.97 -1.43 -1.05
C ILE A 82 -57.60 -2.72 -1.58
N ALA A 83 -56.79 -3.57 -2.20
CA ALA A 83 -57.21 -4.85 -2.76
C ALA A 83 -56.32 -5.99 -2.26
N ALA A 84 -56.89 -7.20 -2.17
CA ALA A 84 -56.12 -8.41 -1.94
C ALA A 84 -55.29 -8.77 -3.20
N THR A 85 -54.42 -9.78 -3.08
CA THR A 85 -53.49 -10.14 -4.16
C THR A 85 -54.20 -10.62 -5.44
N ASP A 86 -55.42 -11.14 -5.31
CA ASP A 86 -56.27 -11.59 -6.42
C ASP A 86 -57.06 -10.45 -7.07
N GLY A 87 -56.84 -9.20 -6.64
CA GLY A 87 -57.52 -8.02 -7.16
C GLY A 87 -58.90 -7.79 -6.52
N SER A 88 -59.31 -8.61 -5.55
CA SER A 88 -60.58 -8.40 -4.86
C SER A 88 -60.55 -7.10 -4.02
N PRO A 89 -61.53 -6.20 -4.20
CA PRO A 89 -61.54 -4.93 -3.49
C PRO A 89 -61.91 -5.10 -2.03
N LEU A 90 -61.11 -4.55 -1.13
CA LEU A 90 -61.30 -4.65 0.33
C LEU A 90 -61.82 -3.34 0.91
N GLN A 91 -61.23 -2.20 0.52
CA GLN A 91 -61.62 -0.89 1.03
C GLN A 91 -61.32 0.21 0.01
N ALA A 92 -62.29 1.10 -0.24
CA ALA A 92 -62.10 2.30 -1.07
C ALA A 92 -62.13 3.56 -0.22
N PHE A 93 -61.32 4.56 -0.58
CA PHE A 93 -61.27 5.87 0.06
C PHE A 93 -60.72 6.92 -0.90
N ALA A 94 -61.03 8.20 -0.65
CA ALA A 94 -60.46 9.30 -1.42
C ALA A 94 -59.13 9.75 -0.79
N LEU A 95 -58.04 9.64 -1.54
CA LEU A 95 -56.72 10.11 -1.10
C LEU A 95 -56.54 11.59 -1.47
N GLN A 96 -56.38 12.43 -0.46
CA GLN A 96 -56.09 13.85 -0.66
C GLN A 96 -54.61 14.08 -1.01
N PRO A 97 -54.26 15.20 -1.67
CA PRO A 97 -52.88 15.63 -1.83
C PRO A 97 -52.15 15.70 -0.48
N ALA A 98 -50.86 15.32 -0.46
CA ALA A 98 -50.10 15.16 0.78
C ALA A 98 -50.15 16.41 1.69
N ALA A 99 -50.06 17.62 1.12
CA ALA A 99 -50.11 18.88 1.86
C ALA A 99 -51.47 19.19 2.54
N ARG A 100 -52.53 18.43 2.26
CA ARG A 100 -53.86 18.57 2.90
C ARG A 100 -54.12 17.50 3.96
N LEU A 101 -53.22 16.52 4.10
CA LEU A 101 -53.34 15.47 5.11
C LEU A 101 -52.73 15.94 6.44
N PRO A 102 -53.21 15.43 7.59
CA PRO A 102 -52.55 15.66 8.87
C PRO A 102 -51.15 15.03 8.86
N LEU A 103 -50.19 15.63 9.58
CA LEU A 103 -48.85 15.06 9.74
C LEU A 103 -48.95 13.64 10.34
N LEU A 104 -48.08 12.73 9.91
CA LEU A 104 -48.03 11.36 10.43
C LEU A 104 -47.84 11.38 11.95
N ASP A 105 -48.86 10.90 12.66
CA ASP A 105 -48.82 10.70 14.11
C ASP A 105 -48.00 9.42 14.41
N VAL A 106 -46.70 9.61 14.56
CA VAL A 106 -45.76 8.51 14.80
C VAL A 106 -45.92 7.93 16.20
N GLU A 107 -46.33 8.73 17.18
CA GLU A 107 -46.51 8.28 18.55
C GLU A 107 -47.61 7.22 18.62
N THR A 108 -48.78 7.54 18.04
CA THR A 108 -49.91 6.60 17.96
C THR A 108 -49.55 5.37 17.09
N LEU A 109 -48.87 5.57 15.96
CA LEU A 109 -48.45 4.47 15.10
C LEU A 109 -47.53 3.48 15.84
N LEU A 110 -46.47 3.98 16.46
CA LEU A 110 -45.49 3.15 17.17
C LEU A 110 -46.10 2.47 18.41
N GLY A 111 -47.02 3.14 19.12
CA GLY A 111 -47.72 2.56 20.26
C GLY A 111 -48.57 1.32 19.92
N ASN A 112 -49.03 1.21 18.67
CA ASN A 112 -49.83 0.07 18.19
C ASN A 112 -48.98 -1.08 17.63
N LEU A 113 -47.69 -0.86 17.37
CA LEU A 113 -46.79 -1.83 16.77
C LEU A 113 -46.11 -2.70 17.83
N SER A 114 -45.77 -3.95 17.46
CA SER A 114 -44.89 -4.77 18.31
C SER A 114 -43.46 -4.22 18.27
N PRO A 115 -42.57 -4.58 19.22
CA PRO A 115 -41.18 -4.14 19.18
C PRO A 115 -40.47 -4.45 17.85
N ALA A 116 -40.71 -5.63 17.27
CA ALA A 116 -40.20 -6.00 15.95
C ALA A 116 -40.81 -5.14 14.82
N GLY A 117 -42.08 -4.73 14.96
CA GLY A 117 -42.76 -3.81 14.07
C GLY A 117 -42.14 -2.41 14.08
N CYS A 118 -41.86 -1.85 15.26
CA CYS A 118 -41.19 -0.56 15.42
C CYS A 118 -39.81 -0.53 14.75
N VAL A 119 -39.00 -1.58 14.98
CA VAL A 119 -37.67 -1.70 14.36
C VAL A 119 -37.78 -1.79 12.83
N LYS A 120 -38.71 -2.61 12.33
CA LYS A 120 -38.93 -2.77 10.89
C LYS A 120 -39.42 -1.48 10.22
N PHE A 121 -40.29 -0.73 10.90
CA PHE A 121 -40.77 0.58 10.44
C PHE A 121 -39.61 1.55 10.28
N LEU A 122 -38.84 1.78 11.35
CA LEU A 122 -37.74 2.73 11.33
C LEU A 122 -36.63 2.35 10.34
N ASN A 123 -36.31 1.06 10.24
CA ASN A 123 -35.34 0.59 9.27
C ASN A 123 -35.79 0.95 7.84
N ASN A 124 -37.04 0.63 7.46
CA ASN A 124 -37.55 0.97 6.13
C ASN A 124 -37.72 2.48 5.92
N LEU A 125 -38.10 3.23 6.95
CA LEU A 125 -38.24 4.68 6.89
C LEU A 125 -36.91 5.35 6.50
N LEU A 126 -35.80 4.90 7.10
CA LEU A 126 -34.48 5.51 6.93
C LEU A 126 -33.67 4.96 5.76
N THR A 127 -33.94 3.72 5.36
CA THR A 127 -33.30 3.09 4.20
C THR A 127 -34.13 3.33 2.94
N VAL A 128 -35.26 2.64 2.81
CA VAL A 128 -36.06 2.56 1.60
C VAL A 128 -36.79 3.87 1.31
N TRP A 129 -37.56 4.39 2.27
CA TRP A 129 -38.43 5.55 2.03
C TRP A 129 -37.62 6.84 1.87
N ARG A 130 -36.65 7.08 2.76
CA ARG A 130 -35.74 8.23 2.64
C ARG A 130 -35.07 8.30 1.26
N SER A 131 -34.64 7.15 0.72
CA SER A 131 -33.99 7.07 -0.58
C SER A 131 -34.99 7.26 -1.73
N ALA A 132 -36.08 6.47 -1.74
CA ALA A 132 -37.09 6.48 -2.80
C ALA A 132 -37.71 7.86 -3.00
N PHE A 133 -37.93 8.60 -1.91
CA PHE A 133 -38.57 9.92 -1.93
C PHE A 133 -37.59 11.09 -1.77
N ARG A 134 -36.27 10.84 -1.70
CA ARG A 134 -35.21 11.85 -1.55
C ARG A 134 -35.40 12.78 -0.33
N LEU A 135 -35.74 12.21 0.82
CA LEU A 135 -36.17 12.96 2.02
C LEU A 135 -35.03 13.43 2.94
N SER A 136 -33.76 13.24 2.56
CA SER A 136 -32.62 13.39 3.47
C SER A 136 -32.41 14.80 4.04
N ARG A 137 -32.97 15.84 3.40
CA ARG A 137 -32.88 17.26 3.81
C ARG A 137 -34.26 17.92 3.95
N ASN A 138 -35.29 17.11 4.23
CA ASN A 138 -36.66 17.61 4.37
C ASN A 138 -36.99 17.81 5.86
N GLU A 139 -37.42 19.02 6.23
CA GLU A 139 -37.68 19.40 7.62
C GLU A 139 -38.84 18.62 8.25
N LEU A 140 -39.95 18.43 7.52
CA LEU A 140 -41.09 17.65 8.01
C LEU A 140 -40.72 16.19 8.24
N PHE A 141 -39.97 15.60 7.30
CA PHE A 141 -39.46 14.24 7.48
C PHE A 141 -38.51 14.15 8.68
N SER A 142 -37.64 15.14 8.89
CA SER A 142 -36.77 15.19 10.05
C SER A 142 -37.56 15.23 11.36
N SER A 143 -38.61 16.07 11.42
CA SER A 143 -39.50 16.15 12.58
C SER A 143 -40.16 14.81 12.88
N VAL A 144 -40.71 14.14 11.85
CA VAL A 144 -41.34 12.81 11.99
C VAL A 144 -40.34 11.78 12.54
N VAL A 145 -39.09 11.82 12.09
CA VAL A 145 -38.03 10.92 12.58
C VAL A 145 -37.60 11.27 14.00
N GLU A 146 -37.52 12.57 14.35
CA GLU A 146 -37.23 13.02 15.72
C GLU A 146 -38.33 12.60 16.69
N ASP A 147 -39.60 12.74 16.31
CA ASP A 147 -40.74 12.27 17.11
C ASP A 147 -40.67 10.75 17.31
N ALA A 148 -40.40 9.99 16.24
CA ALA A 148 -40.21 8.54 16.31
C ALA A 148 -39.11 8.13 17.31
N VAL A 149 -37.99 8.86 17.27
CA VAL A 149 -36.85 8.64 18.16
C VAL A 149 -37.23 8.92 19.60
N PHE A 150 -37.92 10.04 19.86
CA PHE A 150 -38.35 10.42 21.20
C PHE A 150 -39.37 9.43 21.78
N THR A 151 -40.30 8.94 20.97
CA THR A 151 -41.28 7.91 21.39
C THR A 151 -40.60 6.61 21.82
N LEU A 152 -39.58 6.15 21.08
CA LEU A 152 -38.92 4.87 21.38
C LEU A 152 -37.85 4.97 22.45
N VAL A 153 -37.13 6.09 22.49
CA VAL A 153 -36.02 6.32 23.43
C VAL A 153 -36.18 7.74 23.99
N PRO A 154 -37.05 7.94 25.00
CA PRO A 154 -37.34 9.28 25.54
C PRO A 154 -36.13 9.95 26.20
N ALA A 155 -35.19 9.14 26.70
CA ALA A 155 -33.95 9.59 27.33
C ALA A 155 -32.72 8.95 26.64
N PRO A 156 -32.34 9.42 25.45
CA PRO A 156 -31.19 8.87 24.73
C PRO A 156 -29.89 9.11 25.49
N ARG A 157 -29.04 8.07 25.55
CA ARG A 157 -27.70 8.15 26.17
C ARG A 157 -26.82 9.15 25.42
N LEU A 158 -25.80 9.71 26.08
CA LEU A 158 -24.90 10.68 25.44
C LEU A 158 -23.91 10.00 24.48
N ALA A 159 -23.59 10.70 23.40
CA ALA A 159 -22.38 10.52 22.62
C ALA A 159 -21.47 11.74 22.84
N ASN A 160 -20.16 11.55 22.84
CA ASN A 160 -19.19 12.60 23.11
C ASN A 160 -18.21 12.75 21.96
N SER A 161 -17.99 13.99 21.49
CA SER A 161 -16.85 14.29 20.62
C SER A 161 -15.57 14.27 21.46
N VAL A 162 -14.74 13.25 21.28
CA VAL A 162 -13.53 13.04 22.11
C VAL A 162 -12.31 13.76 21.55
N CYS A 163 -12.19 13.89 20.24
CA CYS A 163 -11.14 14.67 19.60
C CYS A 163 -11.52 15.10 18.18
N GLN A 164 -10.86 16.15 17.68
CA GLN A 164 -10.93 16.54 16.28
C GLN A 164 -9.74 15.93 15.52
N ILE A 165 -10.02 15.02 14.58
CA ILE A 165 -8.96 14.34 13.80
C ILE A 165 -8.49 15.21 12.62
N ALA A 166 -9.37 16.05 12.09
CA ALA A 166 -9.11 17.01 11.03
C ALA A 166 -10.18 18.13 11.06
N PRO A 167 -9.96 19.28 10.40
CA PRO A 167 -10.99 20.31 10.27
C PRO A 167 -12.31 19.71 9.75
N GLY A 168 -13.41 19.87 10.50
CA GLY A 168 -14.73 19.30 10.16
C GLY A 168 -14.89 17.78 10.36
N ARG A 169 -13.90 17.09 10.96
CA ARG A 169 -13.98 15.65 11.27
C ARG A 169 -13.71 15.38 12.74
N TYR A 170 -14.66 14.73 13.39
CA TYR A 170 -14.61 14.47 14.83
C TYR A 170 -14.68 12.98 15.11
N LEU A 171 -13.82 12.52 16.02
CA LEU A 171 -13.97 11.20 16.61
C LEU A 171 -15.02 11.30 17.70
N VAL A 172 -16.06 10.47 17.59
CA VAL A 172 -17.17 10.40 18.53
C VAL A 172 -17.13 9.08 19.25
N GLU A 173 -17.29 9.11 20.57
CA GLU A 173 -17.39 7.95 21.45
C GLU A 173 -18.80 7.83 22.02
N THR A 174 -19.30 6.60 22.10
CA THR A 174 -20.53 6.25 22.82
C THR A 174 -20.52 4.78 23.23
N ASP A 175 -21.41 4.36 24.12
CA ASP A 175 -21.59 2.94 24.46
C ASP A 175 -22.78 2.35 23.71
N ILE A 176 -22.68 1.11 23.24
CA ILE A 176 -23.75 0.33 22.62
C ILE A 176 -23.95 -1.02 23.35
N SER A 177 -25.20 -1.51 23.36
CA SER A 177 -25.49 -2.82 23.94
C SER A 177 -25.10 -3.91 22.93
N PRO A 178 -24.41 -4.99 23.35
CA PRO A 178 -24.14 -6.14 22.50
C PRO A 178 -25.42 -6.78 21.93
N GLU A 179 -26.55 -6.65 22.62
CA GLU A 179 -27.86 -7.16 22.17
C GLU A 179 -28.38 -6.47 20.90
N LEU A 180 -27.82 -5.30 20.54
CA LEU A 180 -28.12 -4.63 19.28
C LEU A 180 -27.76 -5.52 18.07
N GLY A 181 -26.80 -6.43 18.24
CA GLY A 181 -26.29 -7.30 17.20
C GLY A 181 -25.53 -6.53 16.12
N GLU A 182 -25.41 -7.13 14.94
CA GLU A 182 -24.73 -6.54 13.79
C GLU A 182 -25.42 -5.22 13.36
N ILE A 183 -24.67 -4.13 13.37
CA ILE A 183 -25.13 -2.80 12.98
C ILE A 183 -25.24 -2.74 11.46
N SER A 184 -26.46 -2.52 10.97
CA SER A 184 -26.79 -2.39 9.54
C SER A 184 -26.76 -0.94 9.03
N GLY A 185 -26.77 0.04 9.93
CA GLY A 185 -26.63 1.45 9.56
C GLY A 185 -26.57 2.40 10.76
N ILE A 186 -25.93 3.55 10.53
CA ILE A 186 -25.81 4.65 11.49
C ILE A 186 -26.35 5.91 10.82
N TYR A 187 -27.17 6.69 11.52
CA TYR A 187 -27.81 7.89 10.99
C TYR A 187 -27.65 9.08 11.93
N ALA A 188 -27.27 10.23 11.39
CA ALA A 188 -27.35 11.51 12.06
C ALA A 188 -28.72 12.15 11.77
N ILE A 189 -29.46 12.45 12.81
CA ILE A 189 -30.80 13.04 12.80
C ILE A 189 -30.66 14.42 13.44
N GLY A 190 -30.87 15.46 12.65
CA GLY A 190 -30.92 16.84 13.13
C GLY A 190 -32.20 17.53 12.67
N ALA A 191 -32.41 18.76 13.13
CA ALA A 191 -33.67 19.48 12.94
C ALA A 191 -34.15 19.61 11.48
N SER A 192 -33.25 19.57 10.49
CA SER A 192 -33.58 19.76 9.08
C SER A 192 -33.00 18.69 8.15
N SER A 193 -32.39 17.64 8.70
CA SER A 193 -31.78 16.59 7.88
C SER A 193 -31.62 15.27 8.61
N VAL A 194 -31.78 14.19 7.85
CA VAL A 194 -31.49 12.82 8.27
C VAL A 194 -30.47 12.24 7.30
N LEU A 195 -29.23 12.10 7.76
CA LEU A 195 -28.09 11.73 6.93
C LEU A 195 -27.51 10.38 7.39
N PRO A 196 -27.24 9.44 6.48
CA PRO A 196 -26.49 8.24 6.81
C PRO A 196 -25.05 8.62 7.14
N LEU A 197 -24.50 7.99 8.17
CA LEU A 197 -23.09 8.06 8.51
C LEU A 197 -22.36 6.82 7.97
N PRO A 198 -21.04 6.91 7.73
CA PRO A 198 -20.23 5.73 7.40
C PRO A 198 -20.42 4.65 8.46
N SER A 199 -20.59 3.40 8.03
CA SER A 199 -20.77 2.25 8.93
C SER A 199 -19.47 1.77 9.60
N GLN A 200 -18.35 2.48 9.40
CA GLN A 200 -17.07 2.15 10.01
C GLN A 200 -17.04 2.67 11.46
N PHE A 201 -16.99 1.74 12.40
CA PHE A 201 -16.79 2.02 13.81
C PHE A 201 -15.86 0.98 14.42
N VAL A 202 -15.15 1.38 15.48
CA VAL A 202 -14.39 0.45 16.32
C VAL A 202 -15.13 0.24 17.62
N ALA A 203 -15.36 -1.03 17.93
CA ALA A 203 -15.91 -1.42 19.20
C ALA A 203 -14.77 -1.68 20.21
N GLY A 204 -14.89 -1.12 21.41
CA GLY A 204 -13.90 -1.22 22.49
C GLY A 204 -14.53 -1.66 23.81
N ASN A 205 -13.71 -1.80 24.85
CA ASN A 205 -14.22 -2.14 26.17
C ASN A 205 -14.91 -0.94 26.81
N SER A 206 -16.17 -1.08 27.21
CA SER A 206 -16.86 -0.04 27.99
C SER A 206 -16.43 -0.08 29.46
N SER A 207 -16.52 1.07 30.12
CA SER A 207 -16.42 1.14 31.58
C SER A 207 -17.68 0.64 32.29
N GLU A 208 -18.82 0.58 31.59
CA GLU A 208 -20.08 0.05 32.11
C GLU A 208 -20.22 -1.46 31.83
N PRO A 209 -20.44 -2.30 32.86
CA PRO A 209 -20.68 -3.74 32.68
C PRO A 209 -21.88 -4.00 31.75
N GLY A 210 -21.70 -4.87 30.77
CA GLY A 210 -22.76 -5.24 29.80
C GLY A 210 -22.88 -4.30 28.60
N TRP A 211 -22.03 -3.28 28.50
CA TRP A 211 -21.95 -2.36 27.36
C TRP A 211 -20.62 -2.49 26.64
N GLN A 212 -20.59 -2.05 25.38
CA GLN A 212 -19.40 -1.99 24.55
C GLN A 212 -19.18 -0.55 24.08
N SER A 213 -17.97 -0.02 24.27
CA SER A 213 -17.64 1.30 23.73
C SER A 213 -17.63 1.23 22.21
N CYS A 214 -18.00 2.31 21.54
CA CYS A 214 -18.14 2.42 20.10
C CYS A 214 -17.60 3.78 19.67
N HIS A 215 -16.63 3.75 18.76
CA HIS A 215 -15.96 4.92 18.22
C HIS A 215 -16.19 5.01 16.72
N PHE A 216 -16.59 6.18 16.23
CA PHE A 216 -16.80 6.41 14.80
C PHE A 216 -16.44 7.86 14.43
N ILE A 217 -16.27 8.11 13.12
CA ILE A 217 -15.98 9.45 12.60
C ILE A 217 -17.27 10.14 12.17
N LEU A 218 -17.43 11.38 12.62
CA LEU A 218 -18.49 12.26 12.19
C LEU A 218 -17.91 13.42 11.35
N ASP A 219 -18.34 13.48 10.08
CA ASP A 219 -18.01 14.55 9.14
C ASP A 219 -19.05 15.67 9.25
N THR A 220 -18.81 16.69 10.09
CA THR A 220 -19.71 17.84 10.23
C THR A 220 -18.96 19.12 10.58
N LEU A 221 -19.40 20.26 10.07
CA LEU A 221 -19.03 21.57 10.61
C LEU A 221 -19.87 21.78 11.87
N GLN A 222 -19.34 21.42 13.06
CA GLN A 222 -19.92 21.64 14.40
C GLN A 222 -21.45 21.88 14.42
N PRO A 223 -22.26 20.86 14.76
CA PRO A 223 -23.70 21.02 14.69
C PRO A 223 -24.15 22.14 15.64
N ALA A 224 -24.75 23.20 15.10
CA ALA A 224 -25.19 24.38 15.85
C ALA A 224 -26.30 24.05 16.88
N ARG A 225 -26.90 22.86 16.78
CA ARG A 225 -27.91 22.29 17.65
C ARG A 225 -27.54 20.83 17.96
N PRO A 226 -28.01 20.25 19.07
CA PRO A 226 -27.85 18.82 19.35
C PRO A 226 -28.35 17.98 18.18
N ILE A 227 -27.66 16.87 17.89
CA ILE A 227 -28.10 15.89 16.90
C ILE A 227 -28.27 14.52 17.57
N HIS A 228 -29.25 13.76 17.12
CA HIS A 228 -29.42 12.38 17.54
C HIS A 228 -28.67 11.46 16.57
N ILE A 229 -27.92 10.51 17.11
CA ILE A 229 -27.22 9.49 16.34
C ILE A 229 -27.93 8.17 16.60
N MET A 230 -28.48 7.58 15.55
CA MET A 230 -29.22 6.34 15.66
C MET A 230 -28.48 5.19 15.00
N PHE A 231 -28.31 4.11 15.76
CA PHE A 231 -27.76 2.83 15.33
C PHE A 231 -28.90 1.86 15.07
N LEU A 232 -28.94 1.29 13.86
CA LEU A 232 -29.86 0.22 13.49
C LEU A 232 -29.12 -1.11 13.52
N GLY A 233 -29.54 -2.04 14.36
CA GLY A 233 -28.98 -3.38 14.42
C GLY A 233 -30.01 -4.47 14.17
N LYS A 234 -29.54 -5.71 13.95
CA LYS A 234 -30.44 -6.87 13.80
C LYS A 234 -31.31 -7.11 15.04
N GLY A 235 -30.80 -6.79 16.23
CA GLY A 235 -31.48 -7.00 17.50
C GLY A 235 -32.31 -5.80 18.00
N GLY A 236 -32.21 -4.63 17.37
CA GLY A 236 -32.96 -3.45 17.80
C GLY A 236 -32.40 -2.12 17.34
N ILE A 237 -32.65 -1.08 18.12
CA ILE A 237 -32.26 0.31 17.83
C ILE A 237 -31.58 0.91 19.06
N ALA A 238 -30.53 1.69 18.85
CA ALA A 238 -29.93 2.50 19.89
C ALA A 238 -29.85 3.96 19.44
N VAL A 239 -30.36 4.88 20.26
CA VAL A 239 -30.30 6.32 20.01
C VAL A 239 -29.34 6.98 20.97
N ARG A 240 -28.47 7.84 20.46
CA ARG A 240 -27.55 8.67 21.24
C ARG A 240 -27.78 10.14 20.97
N ASN A 241 -27.67 10.96 22.00
CA ASN A 241 -27.70 12.40 21.86
C ASN A 241 -26.26 12.93 21.81
N LEU A 242 -25.87 13.54 20.71
CA LEU A 242 -24.62 14.29 20.60
C LEU A 242 -24.95 15.76 20.91
N PRO A 243 -24.63 16.26 22.12
CA PRO A 243 -24.90 17.64 22.48
C PRO A 243 -24.08 18.60 21.63
N ASN A 244 -24.46 19.87 21.63
CA ASN A 244 -23.73 20.93 20.94
C ASN A 244 -22.24 20.88 21.37
N CYS A 245 -21.35 20.68 20.41
CA CYS A 245 -20.00 20.25 20.70
C CYS A 245 -19.21 21.40 21.38
N ASN A 246 -18.65 21.15 22.57
CA ASN A 246 -17.86 22.12 23.33
C ASN A 246 -16.55 22.47 22.60
N PRO A 247 -16.18 23.73 22.31
CA PRO A 247 -15.01 24.09 21.50
C PRO A 247 -13.64 23.67 22.08
N ARG A 248 -13.59 23.12 23.31
CA ARG A 248 -12.36 22.66 23.98
C ARG A 248 -12.23 21.13 23.99
N TYR A 249 -12.12 20.50 22.83
CA TYR A 249 -11.65 19.10 22.77
C TYR A 249 -10.13 19.06 23.00
N PRO A 250 -9.59 18.00 23.61
CA PRO A 250 -8.16 17.76 23.56
C PRO A 250 -7.70 17.66 22.09
N GLY A 251 -6.57 18.28 21.78
CA GLY A 251 -5.94 18.11 20.46
C GLY A 251 -5.61 16.64 20.21
N LEU A 252 -5.68 16.19 18.95
CA LEU A 252 -5.45 14.80 18.54
C LEU A 252 -4.19 14.18 19.17
N GLN A 253 -3.11 14.95 19.28
CA GLN A 253 -1.86 14.50 19.92
C GLN A 253 -2.02 14.14 21.40
N LYS A 254 -2.77 14.96 22.16
CA LYS A 254 -3.01 14.73 23.59
C LYS A 254 -3.89 13.48 23.75
N TRP A 255 -5.00 13.43 23.02
CA TRP A 255 -5.90 12.28 23.02
C TRP A 255 -5.15 10.99 22.65
N TRP A 256 -4.34 11.01 21.59
CA TRP A 256 -3.53 9.87 21.14
C TRP A 256 -2.55 9.36 22.21
N ALA A 257 -1.95 10.26 22.98
CA ALA A 257 -1.02 9.92 24.05
C ALA A 257 -1.73 9.27 25.27
N GLU A 258 -3.01 9.60 25.50
CA GLU A 258 -3.85 9.02 26.55
C GLU A 258 -4.34 7.61 26.15
N GLN A 259 -4.61 7.38 24.86
CA GLN A 259 -5.15 6.10 24.35
C GLN A 259 -4.11 4.99 24.09
N ARG A 260 -3.03 4.90 24.88
CA ARG A 260 -1.99 3.86 24.70
C ARG A 260 -2.46 2.43 24.96
N GLY A 261 -3.59 2.27 25.65
CA GLY A 261 -4.15 0.97 26.01
C GLY A 261 -5.00 0.33 24.92
N ASP A 262 -5.52 1.12 23.98
CA ASP A 262 -6.44 0.65 22.94
C ASP A 262 -5.76 0.69 21.56
N SER A 263 -5.19 -0.45 21.19
CA SER A 263 -4.49 -0.59 19.91
C SER A 263 -5.44 -0.62 18.72
N GLY A 264 -6.67 -1.14 18.86
CA GLY A 264 -7.65 -1.17 17.77
C GLY A 264 -8.18 0.22 17.42
N LEU A 265 -8.50 1.01 18.44
CA LEU A 265 -8.94 2.40 18.24
C LEU A 265 -7.85 3.25 17.58
N ARG A 266 -6.59 3.02 17.94
CA ARG A 266 -5.44 3.71 17.33
C ARG A 266 -5.22 3.32 15.86
N GLU A 267 -5.37 2.05 15.52
CA GLU A 267 -5.32 1.57 14.13
C GLU A 267 -6.40 2.25 13.27
N PHE A 268 -7.64 2.31 13.76
CA PHE A 268 -8.73 3.00 13.08
C PHE A 268 -8.41 4.47 12.83
N VAL A 269 -7.95 5.21 13.84
CA VAL A 269 -7.57 6.62 13.66
C VAL A 269 -6.44 6.77 12.64
N VAL A 270 -5.45 5.89 12.62
CA VAL A 270 -4.38 5.90 11.61
C VAL A 270 -4.94 5.71 10.20
N ARG A 271 -5.85 4.76 9.99
CA ARG A 271 -6.49 4.56 8.68
C ARG A 271 -7.33 5.78 8.27
N GLN A 272 -8.16 6.30 9.16
CA GLN A 272 -8.99 7.48 8.87
C GLN A 272 -8.16 8.71 8.52
N LEU A 273 -7.01 8.89 9.18
CA LEU A 273 -6.05 9.94 8.82
C LEU A 273 -5.39 9.68 7.47
N SER A 274 -5.01 8.45 7.15
CA SER A 274 -4.35 8.13 5.88
C SER A 274 -5.20 8.43 4.63
N ASN A 275 -6.53 8.46 4.79
CA ASN A 275 -7.48 8.84 3.74
C ASN A 275 -7.56 10.37 3.51
N LEU A 276 -6.84 11.18 4.30
CA LEU A 276 -6.83 12.64 4.19
C LEU A 276 -5.57 13.15 3.47
N PRO A 277 -5.65 14.29 2.74
CA PRO A 277 -4.48 14.96 2.19
C PRO A 277 -3.45 15.29 3.28
N GLY A 278 -2.23 14.78 3.15
CA GLY A 278 -1.16 14.94 4.15
C GLY A 278 -1.36 14.13 5.45
N GLY A 279 -2.45 13.38 5.57
CA GLY A 279 -2.79 12.66 6.79
C GLY A 279 -1.92 11.43 7.04
N THR A 280 -1.31 10.84 6.00
CA THR A 280 -0.28 9.78 6.16
C THR A 280 0.88 10.25 7.02
N ALA A 281 1.45 11.44 6.73
CA ALA A 281 2.55 11.99 7.51
C ALA A 281 2.15 12.30 8.95
N ALA A 282 0.94 12.83 9.15
CA ALA A 282 0.39 13.09 10.49
C ALA A 282 0.20 11.79 11.29
N ALA A 283 -0.35 10.74 10.67
CA ALA A 283 -0.52 9.43 11.29
C ALA A 283 0.82 8.78 11.68
N THR A 284 1.85 8.92 10.82
CA THR A 284 3.21 8.45 11.12
C THR A 284 3.82 9.23 12.29
N ASP A 285 3.73 10.57 12.31
CA ASP A 285 4.25 11.40 13.40
C ASP A 285 3.60 11.05 14.76
N LEU A 286 2.28 10.86 14.79
CA LEU A 286 1.56 10.44 16.01
C LEU A 286 2.09 9.12 16.57
N GLN A 287 2.25 8.11 15.72
CA GLN A 287 2.76 6.80 16.10
C GLN A 287 4.21 6.88 16.64
N LEU A 288 5.06 7.71 16.04
CA LEU A 288 6.45 7.90 16.48
C LEU A 288 6.57 8.65 17.82
N ARG A 289 5.73 9.66 18.06
CA ARG A 289 5.78 10.46 19.29
C ARG A 289 5.28 9.71 20.52
N ALA A 290 4.26 8.89 20.36
CA ALA A 290 3.66 8.14 21.45
C ALA A 290 3.34 6.70 21.01
N PRO A 291 4.36 5.85 20.79
CA PRO A 291 4.17 4.48 20.30
C PRO A 291 3.45 3.59 21.31
N LEU A 292 2.86 2.50 20.82
CA LEU A 292 2.37 1.44 21.69
C LEU A 292 3.55 0.78 22.41
N GLN A 293 3.32 0.35 23.65
CA GLN A 293 4.32 -0.42 24.38
C GLN A 293 4.53 -1.77 23.70
N ALA A 294 5.75 -2.06 23.25
CA ALA A 294 6.08 -3.35 22.66
C ALA A 294 5.80 -4.48 23.66
N ARG A 295 5.18 -5.57 23.17
CA ARG A 295 4.80 -6.74 23.95
C ARG A 295 5.33 -7.99 23.28
N GLN A 296 6.03 -8.79 24.07
CA GLN A 296 6.53 -10.11 23.70
C GLN A 296 6.09 -11.11 24.78
N VAL A 297 5.99 -12.39 24.42
CA VAL A 297 5.80 -13.45 25.42
C VAL A 297 7.20 -13.91 25.85
N ALA A 298 7.56 -13.62 27.09
CA ALA A 298 8.88 -13.92 27.62
C ALA A 298 9.16 -15.42 27.65
N ARG A 299 10.42 -15.79 27.38
CA ARG A 299 10.89 -17.19 27.40
C ARG A 299 10.66 -17.82 28.77
N SER A 300 10.23 -19.09 28.75
CA SER A 300 10.03 -19.94 29.91
C SER A 300 10.47 -21.37 29.56
N ARG A 301 10.84 -22.16 30.57
CA ARG A 301 11.10 -23.60 30.39
C ARG A 301 9.83 -24.42 30.18
N MET A 302 8.67 -23.85 30.49
CA MET A 302 7.38 -24.56 30.59
C MET A 302 6.32 -24.06 29.59
N HIS A 303 6.57 -22.95 28.90
CA HIS A 303 5.56 -22.29 28.07
C HIS A 303 6.17 -21.75 26.78
N ALA A 304 5.40 -21.82 25.70
CA ALA A 304 5.72 -21.15 24.45
C ALA A 304 5.94 -19.64 24.66
N ALA A 305 6.91 -19.11 23.93
CA ALA A 305 7.33 -17.73 23.89
C ALA A 305 7.50 -17.27 22.45
N ALA A 306 7.26 -15.99 22.20
CA ALA A 306 7.37 -15.40 20.87
C ALA A 306 7.57 -13.88 20.94
N GLU A 307 8.23 -13.34 19.92
CA GLU A 307 8.35 -11.91 19.65
C GLU A 307 8.12 -11.67 18.15
N ILE A 308 7.49 -10.53 17.83
CA ILE A 308 7.46 -9.95 16.47
C ILE A 308 8.39 -8.75 16.50
N ASP A 309 9.50 -8.81 15.77
CA ASP A 309 10.48 -7.72 15.68
C ASP A 309 10.44 -6.99 14.33
N LEU A 310 9.82 -7.60 13.33
CA LEU A 310 9.58 -7.10 11.98
C LEU A 310 8.08 -7.20 11.65
N ALA A 311 7.47 -6.09 11.23
CA ALA A 311 6.06 -6.03 10.87
C ALA A 311 5.80 -4.92 9.83
N LEU A 312 6.37 -5.05 8.64
CA LEU A 312 6.29 -4.00 7.62
C LEU A 312 4.97 -4.09 6.86
N SER A 313 4.12 -3.07 6.99
CA SER A 313 3.01 -2.88 6.07
C SER A 313 3.56 -2.36 4.74
N LEU A 314 3.41 -3.16 3.69
CA LEU A 314 3.89 -2.88 2.34
C LEU A 314 2.72 -2.89 1.35
N GLN A 315 2.96 -2.41 0.13
CA GLN A 315 1.97 -2.51 -0.93
C GLN A 315 1.71 -3.99 -1.25
N GLY A 316 0.46 -4.44 -1.08
CA GLY A 316 0.03 -5.81 -1.38
C GLY A 316 0.14 -6.82 -0.23
N GLY A 317 0.62 -6.42 0.94
CA GLY A 317 0.66 -7.32 2.09
C GLY A 317 1.45 -6.83 3.31
N LEU A 318 1.57 -7.71 4.28
CA LEU A 318 2.32 -7.53 5.53
C LEU A 318 3.48 -8.51 5.57
N LEU A 319 4.70 -8.00 5.71
CA LEU A 319 5.86 -8.82 6.03
C LEU A 319 6.03 -8.86 7.54
N ALA A 320 5.86 -10.04 8.13
CA ALA A 320 6.05 -10.27 9.56
C ALA A 320 7.28 -11.16 9.80
N GLY A 321 8.00 -10.92 10.89
CA GLY A 321 9.14 -11.73 11.28
C GLY A 321 9.47 -11.56 12.75
N GLY A 322 10.21 -12.53 13.27
CA GLY A 322 10.61 -12.56 14.66
C GLY A 322 11.15 -13.92 15.07
N TRP A 323 10.88 -14.31 16.32
CA TRP A 323 11.31 -15.60 16.84
C TRP A 323 10.24 -16.24 17.72
N THR A 324 10.27 -17.56 17.77
CA THR A 324 9.47 -18.41 18.65
C THR A 324 10.39 -19.33 19.47
N ASN A 325 9.90 -19.75 20.63
CA ASN A 325 10.56 -20.75 21.47
C ASN A 325 9.48 -21.58 22.16
N ASP A 326 9.35 -22.84 21.76
CA ASP A 326 8.28 -23.72 22.21
C ASP A 326 8.81 -25.07 22.71
N PRO A 327 9.35 -25.12 23.94
CA PRO A 327 9.98 -26.33 24.47
C PRO A 327 8.99 -27.48 24.74
N THR A 328 7.68 -27.20 24.74
CA THR A 328 6.62 -28.14 25.11
C THR A 328 5.64 -28.41 23.96
N SER A 329 5.92 -27.94 22.73
CA SER A 329 5.04 -28.07 21.56
C SER A 329 3.60 -27.57 21.83
N THR A 330 3.50 -26.41 22.48
CA THR A 330 2.24 -25.77 22.88
C THR A 330 1.82 -24.60 21.99
N LEU A 331 2.68 -24.14 21.09
CA LEU A 331 2.40 -23.08 20.12
C LEU A 331 1.57 -23.65 18.96
N ALA A 332 0.44 -23.01 18.66
CA ALA A 332 -0.42 -23.37 17.54
C ALA A 332 -0.31 -22.41 16.34
N GLY A 333 0.29 -21.23 16.52
CA GLY A 333 0.54 -20.27 15.44
C GLY A 333 0.60 -18.83 15.94
N ILE A 334 0.80 -17.90 15.01
CA ILE A 334 0.72 -16.46 15.23
C ILE A 334 -0.26 -15.88 14.22
N ASP A 335 -1.18 -15.04 14.71
CA ASP A 335 -2.16 -14.36 13.87
C ASP A 335 -1.91 -12.84 13.89
N CYS A 336 -2.01 -12.20 12.73
CA CYS A 336 -2.19 -10.76 12.63
C CYS A 336 -3.67 -10.43 12.89
N LEU A 337 -3.96 -9.34 13.58
CA LEU A 337 -5.35 -8.91 13.79
C LEU A 337 -5.72 -7.82 12.79
N ASN A 338 -6.89 -7.97 12.17
CA ASN A 338 -7.53 -6.90 11.43
C ASN A 338 -8.14 -5.85 12.37
N GLU A 339 -8.58 -4.73 11.79
CA GLU A 339 -9.18 -3.61 12.52
C GLU A 339 -10.37 -4.04 13.38
N ASP A 340 -11.25 -4.85 12.82
CA ASP A 340 -12.44 -5.45 13.44
C ASP A 340 -12.11 -6.54 14.48
N GLY A 341 -10.82 -6.88 14.66
CA GLY A 341 -10.34 -7.91 15.54
C GLY A 341 -10.32 -9.31 14.92
N THR A 342 -10.68 -9.46 13.64
CA THR A 342 -10.60 -10.75 12.94
C THR A 342 -9.15 -11.21 12.88
N ALA A 343 -8.89 -12.46 13.27
CA ALA A 343 -7.56 -13.05 13.28
C ALA A 343 -7.21 -13.63 11.90
N LEU A 344 -6.08 -13.18 11.35
CA LEU A 344 -5.49 -13.65 10.10
C LEU A 344 -4.22 -14.45 10.41
N PRO A 345 -4.25 -15.79 10.28
CA PRO A 345 -3.08 -16.63 10.55
C PRO A 345 -1.91 -16.31 9.61
N LEU A 346 -0.69 -16.26 10.14
CA LEU A 346 0.54 -16.12 9.35
C LEU A 346 1.01 -17.46 8.74
N ASP A 347 0.39 -18.56 9.16
CA ASP A 347 0.84 -19.94 8.91
C ASP A 347 0.83 -20.34 7.42
N GLY A 348 0.12 -19.60 6.55
CA GLY A 348 -0.03 -19.96 5.13
C GLY A 348 1.23 -19.76 4.28
N ASN A 349 2.15 -18.90 4.71
CA ASN A 349 3.39 -18.60 3.96
C ASN A 349 4.50 -18.23 4.94
N TRP A 350 4.97 -19.25 5.66
CA TRP A 350 5.82 -19.18 6.84
C TRP A 350 7.12 -19.95 6.60
N TYR A 351 8.26 -19.32 6.89
CA TYR A 351 9.58 -19.92 6.75
C TYR A 351 10.38 -19.79 8.04
N GLU A 352 10.92 -20.92 8.51
CA GLU A 352 11.67 -21.01 9.77
C GLU A 352 13.17 -21.22 9.54
N PHE A 353 13.97 -20.70 10.46
CA PHE A 353 15.41 -20.90 10.47
C PHE A 353 15.99 -20.81 11.89
N PRO A 354 17.13 -21.45 12.17
CA PRO A 354 17.82 -21.32 13.45
C PRO A 354 18.17 -19.86 13.75
N ALA A 355 17.83 -19.39 14.95
CA ALA A 355 18.11 -18.02 15.38
C ALA A 355 18.54 -17.96 16.85
N TRP A 356 18.93 -16.76 17.28
CA TRP A 356 19.37 -16.49 18.64
C TRP A 356 18.65 -15.27 19.20
N SER A 357 18.07 -15.41 20.38
CA SER A 357 17.47 -14.30 21.11
C SER A 357 18.27 -13.99 22.38
N ARG A 358 18.40 -12.70 22.71
CA ARG A 358 19.05 -12.22 23.93
C ARG A 358 18.00 -11.92 24.99
N GLU A 359 18.22 -12.42 26.19
CA GLU A 359 17.34 -12.11 27.31
C GLU A 359 17.56 -10.68 27.79
N ALA A 360 16.47 -9.92 27.93
CA ALA A 360 16.54 -8.50 28.31
C ALA A 360 17.18 -8.24 29.69
N LYS A 361 17.12 -9.21 30.61
CA LYS A 361 17.63 -9.06 31.99
C LYS A 361 19.07 -9.57 32.17
N THR A 362 19.45 -10.63 31.48
CA THR A 362 20.72 -11.35 31.72
C THR A 362 21.70 -11.19 30.56
N ASN A 363 21.23 -10.65 29.41
CA ASN A 363 21.96 -10.60 28.14
C ASN A 363 22.46 -11.97 27.65
N ALA A 364 21.94 -13.06 28.22
CA ALA A 364 22.27 -14.42 27.82
C ALA A 364 21.65 -14.73 26.46
N LYS A 365 22.46 -15.29 25.55
CA LYS A 365 21.99 -15.84 24.28
C LYS A 365 21.31 -17.18 24.55
N ALA A 366 20.13 -17.37 23.98
CA ALA A 366 19.53 -18.70 23.87
C ALA A 366 19.11 -18.97 22.43
N GLU A 367 19.17 -20.23 22.06
CA GLU A 367 18.66 -20.73 20.78
C GLU A 367 17.14 -20.55 20.75
N VAL A 368 16.65 -20.07 19.61
CA VAL A 368 15.24 -19.88 19.32
C VAL A 368 15.01 -20.21 17.84
N THR A 369 13.76 -20.42 17.45
CA THR A 369 13.40 -20.58 16.05
C THR A 369 13.06 -19.20 15.49
N GLY A 370 13.87 -18.70 14.56
CA GLY A 370 13.54 -17.49 13.80
C GLY A 370 12.51 -17.82 12.74
N PHE A 371 11.65 -16.85 12.43
CA PHE A 371 10.69 -17.01 11.33
C PHE A 371 10.50 -15.72 10.57
N ILE A 372 10.01 -15.89 9.34
CA ILE A 372 9.51 -14.82 8.50
C ILE A 372 8.26 -15.32 7.77
N ALA A 373 7.29 -14.43 7.58
CA ALA A 373 6.05 -14.73 6.90
C ALA A 373 5.58 -13.55 6.05
N TRP A 374 5.02 -13.86 4.89
CA TRP A 374 4.35 -12.88 4.04
C TRP A 374 2.84 -13.15 4.04
N LEU A 375 2.08 -12.19 4.54
CA LEU A 375 0.62 -12.21 4.55
C LEU A 375 0.09 -11.31 3.42
N PRO A 376 -0.41 -11.87 2.31
CA PRO A 376 -1.08 -11.07 1.28
C PRO A 376 -2.33 -10.42 1.86
N LEU A 377 -2.53 -9.14 1.54
CA LEU A 377 -3.71 -8.38 1.97
C LEU A 377 -4.33 -7.69 0.77
N ASP A 378 -5.65 -7.80 0.62
CA ASP A 378 -6.40 -7.14 -0.46
C ASP A 378 -6.33 -5.61 -0.33
N GLU A 379 -6.35 -5.12 0.91
CA GLU A 379 -6.20 -3.70 1.24
C GLU A 379 -4.93 -3.46 2.07
N PRO A 380 -4.14 -2.41 1.76
CA PRO A 380 -2.99 -2.06 2.58
C PRO A 380 -3.44 -1.63 3.98
N LEU A 381 -2.63 -1.92 5.01
CA LEU A 381 -2.92 -1.50 6.40
C LEU A 381 -2.72 0.02 6.63
N GLY A 382 -2.41 0.77 5.58
CA GLY A 382 -2.03 2.19 5.67
C GLY A 382 -0.62 2.36 6.26
N PRO A 383 -0.28 3.56 6.78
CA PRO A 383 1.03 3.84 7.37
C PRO A 383 1.17 3.28 8.80
N LEU A 384 0.68 2.06 9.02
CA LEU A 384 0.66 1.43 10.34
C LEU A 384 2.05 0.92 10.71
N LEU A 385 2.62 1.50 11.77
CA LEU A 385 3.98 1.19 12.23
C LEU A 385 4.02 0.07 13.27
N GLN A 386 2.89 -0.28 13.89
CA GLN A 386 2.80 -1.32 14.91
C GLN A 386 1.50 -2.14 14.73
N PRO A 387 1.40 -2.99 13.69
CA PRO A 387 0.27 -3.90 13.54
C PRO A 387 0.09 -4.80 14.76
N ARG A 388 -1.16 -5.11 15.11
CA ARG A 388 -1.49 -6.03 16.21
C ARG A 388 -1.29 -7.48 15.83
N PHE A 389 -0.70 -8.25 16.75
CA PHE A 389 -0.56 -9.70 16.61
C PHE A 389 -1.03 -10.41 17.87
N GLN A 390 -1.33 -11.70 17.75
CA GLN A 390 -1.55 -12.60 18.87
C GLN A 390 -0.85 -13.94 18.64
N MET A 391 -0.30 -14.49 19.72
CA MET A 391 0.22 -15.84 19.78
C MET A 391 -0.91 -16.79 20.20
N ARG A 392 -1.22 -17.79 19.37
CA ARG A 392 -2.26 -18.78 19.62
C ARG A 392 -1.64 -20.06 20.20
N LEU A 393 -2.15 -20.52 21.34
CA LEU A 393 -1.71 -21.76 21.99
C LEU A 393 -2.64 -22.92 21.63
N ALA A 394 -2.13 -24.15 21.67
CA ALA A 394 -2.90 -25.38 21.41
C ALA A 394 -4.08 -25.56 22.37
N SER A 395 -4.07 -24.91 23.54
CA SER A 395 -5.19 -24.89 24.50
C SER A 395 -6.35 -23.98 24.07
N GLY A 396 -6.19 -23.20 22.99
CA GLY A 396 -7.13 -22.15 22.58
C GLY A 396 -6.88 -20.79 23.25
N ALA A 397 -5.96 -20.71 24.22
CA ALA A 397 -5.58 -19.44 24.82
C ALA A 397 -4.76 -18.58 23.84
N VAL A 398 -4.99 -17.26 23.86
CA VAL A 398 -4.26 -16.29 23.03
C VAL A 398 -3.47 -15.32 23.91
N LYS A 399 -2.29 -14.88 23.45
CA LYS A 399 -1.48 -13.85 24.12
C LYS A 399 -1.14 -12.72 23.14
N PRO A 400 -1.36 -11.45 23.50
CA PRO A 400 -1.09 -10.33 22.59
C PRO A 400 0.41 -10.11 22.38
N LEU A 401 0.78 -9.81 21.14
CA LEU A 401 2.11 -9.43 20.69
C LEU A 401 2.03 -8.05 20.04
N VAL A 402 2.96 -7.16 20.38
CA VAL A 402 3.01 -5.79 19.82
C VAL A 402 4.46 -5.51 19.43
N PRO A 403 4.77 -5.33 18.13
CA PRO A 403 6.12 -5.04 17.69
C PRO A 403 6.54 -3.63 18.10
N LYS A 404 7.85 -3.36 18.04
CA LYS A 404 8.36 -1.98 18.10
C LYS A 404 7.92 -1.19 16.86
N PRO A 405 7.88 0.15 16.90
CA PRO A 405 7.61 0.98 15.72
C PRO A 405 8.52 0.61 14.54
N GLN A 406 7.89 0.30 13.43
CA GLN A 406 8.54 -0.11 12.20
C GLN A 406 8.91 1.11 11.34
N PRO A 407 9.95 1.01 10.48
CA PRO A 407 10.27 2.09 9.56
C PRO A 407 9.18 2.27 8.50
N PHE A 408 8.97 3.53 8.10
CA PHE A 408 8.00 3.91 7.07
C PHE A 408 8.67 4.41 5.78
N GLU A 409 9.92 4.89 5.85
CA GLU A 409 10.66 5.29 4.66
C GLU A 409 11.00 4.06 3.80
N PRO A 410 10.67 4.04 2.50
CA PRO A 410 10.86 2.85 1.64
C PRO A 410 12.28 2.29 1.65
N ALA A 411 13.30 3.15 1.65
CA ALA A 411 14.70 2.71 1.73
C ALA A 411 15.02 2.00 3.06
N ALA A 412 14.43 2.45 4.18
CA ALA A 412 14.60 1.82 5.48
C ALA A 412 13.81 0.51 5.59
N GLN A 413 12.61 0.45 5.00
CA GLN A 413 11.83 -0.78 4.87
C GLN A 413 12.60 -1.85 4.09
N ARG A 414 13.08 -1.52 2.88
CA ARG A 414 13.95 -2.41 2.09
C ARG A 414 15.13 -2.94 2.91
N ASN A 415 15.86 -2.06 3.59
CA ASN A 415 17.01 -2.46 4.40
C ASN A 415 16.61 -3.41 5.55
N ARG A 416 15.40 -3.29 6.09
CA ARG A 416 14.87 -4.24 7.08
C ARG A 416 14.54 -5.59 6.43
N ILE A 417 13.91 -5.60 5.25
CA ILE A 417 13.59 -6.84 4.51
C ILE A 417 14.86 -7.63 4.21
N LEU A 418 15.91 -6.96 3.70
CA LEU A 418 17.21 -7.58 3.40
C LEU A 418 17.93 -8.16 4.64
N ARG A 419 17.56 -7.72 5.84
CA ARG A 419 18.13 -8.20 7.12
C ARG A 419 17.22 -9.20 7.82
N ALA A 420 16.04 -9.47 7.29
CA ALA A 420 15.03 -10.30 7.93
C ALA A 420 15.43 -11.78 7.97
N VAL A 421 16.19 -12.24 6.97
CA VAL A 421 16.67 -13.62 6.88
C VAL A 421 18.20 -13.61 6.82
N PRO A 422 18.90 -14.43 7.62
CA PRO A 422 20.35 -14.58 7.48
C PRO A 422 20.72 -15.10 6.07
N PRO A 423 21.84 -14.65 5.48
CA PRO A 423 22.20 -15.00 4.09
C PRO A 423 22.25 -16.51 3.79
N GLN A 424 22.59 -17.34 4.76
CA GLN A 424 22.63 -18.81 4.59
C GLN A 424 21.23 -19.47 4.53
N HIS A 425 20.18 -18.77 4.95
CA HIS A 425 18.79 -19.23 4.93
C HIS A 425 17.95 -18.53 3.83
N ALA A 426 18.57 -17.66 3.04
CA ALA A 426 17.94 -17.03 1.88
C ALA A 426 17.92 -18.00 0.68
N VAL A 427 17.03 -18.99 0.76
CA VAL A 427 16.84 -20.05 -0.26
C VAL A 427 15.76 -19.67 -1.27
N ASP A 428 15.67 -20.41 -2.40
CA ASP A 428 14.72 -20.10 -3.49
C ASP A 428 13.28 -19.94 -3.00
N ASP A 429 12.83 -20.87 -2.15
CA ASP A 429 11.47 -20.87 -1.61
C ASP A 429 11.19 -19.60 -0.79
N ALA A 430 12.06 -19.30 0.19
CA ALA A 430 11.96 -18.08 1.00
C ALA A 430 12.04 -16.78 0.16
N PHE A 431 12.82 -16.78 -0.93
CA PHE A 431 12.82 -15.66 -1.87
C PHE A 431 11.49 -15.54 -2.60
N ARG A 432 11.05 -16.60 -3.27
CA ARG A 432 9.91 -16.59 -4.16
C ARG A 432 8.62 -16.20 -3.44
N THR A 433 8.39 -16.77 -2.27
CA THR A 433 7.09 -16.66 -1.59
C THR A 433 7.04 -15.50 -0.60
N ILE A 434 8.17 -15.12 0.02
CA ILE A 434 8.18 -14.17 1.14
C ILE A 434 8.97 -12.90 0.82
N LEU A 435 10.26 -13.02 0.50
CA LEU A 435 11.14 -11.84 0.38
C LEU A 435 10.91 -11.06 -0.92
N ALA A 436 10.68 -11.75 -2.05
CA ALA A 436 10.54 -11.11 -3.35
C ALA A 436 9.30 -10.20 -3.45
N PRO A 437 8.08 -10.62 -3.02
CA PRO A 437 6.92 -9.73 -3.01
C PRO A 437 7.17 -8.48 -2.15
N ALA A 438 7.78 -8.65 -0.97
CA ALA A 438 8.09 -7.56 -0.07
C ALA A 438 9.13 -6.59 -0.65
N LEU A 439 10.24 -7.10 -1.21
CA LEU A 439 11.29 -6.28 -1.84
C LEU A 439 10.76 -5.52 -3.06
N GLN A 440 9.96 -6.17 -3.91
CA GLN A 440 9.33 -5.52 -5.07
C GLN A 440 8.40 -4.39 -4.63
N GLY A 441 7.57 -4.60 -3.61
CA GLY A 441 6.72 -3.56 -3.03
C GLY A 441 7.54 -2.38 -2.52
N ALA A 442 8.60 -2.64 -1.75
CA ALA A 442 9.46 -1.60 -1.19
C ALA A 442 10.25 -0.83 -2.25
N GLU A 443 10.82 -1.51 -3.25
CA GLU A 443 11.56 -0.87 -4.35
C GLU A 443 10.63 -0.06 -5.27
N ARG A 444 9.41 -0.53 -5.52
CA ARG A 444 8.41 0.23 -6.29
C ARG A 444 8.02 1.53 -5.59
N GLU A 445 7.73 1.48 -4.28
CA GLU A 445 7.45 2.69 -3.51
C GLU A 445 8.65 3.61 -3.44
N LEU A 446 9.86 3.07 -3.26
CA LEU A 446 11.09 3.86 -3.31
C LEU A 446 11.23 4.59 -4.65
N GLY A 447 11.01 3.90 -5.78
CA GLY A 447 11.04 4.47 -7.13
C GLY A 447 10.11 5.67 -7.28
N LYS A 448 8.90 5.61 -6.73
CA LYS A 448 7.93 6.74 -6.77
C LYS A 448 8.42 7.98 -6.01
N THR A 449 9.26 7.80 -4.99
CA THR A 449 9.80 8.91 -4.19
C THR A 449 11.04 9.56 -4.80
N ILE A 450 11.68 8.89 -5.76
CA ILE A 450 12.92 9.34 -6.38
C ILE A 450 12.61 10.28 -7.53
N ARG A 451 13.22 11.46 -7.50
CA ARG A 451 13.13 12.45 -8.57
C ARG A 451 14.43 13.21 -8.72
N VAL A 452 14.63 13.77 -9.90
CA VAL A 452 15.63 14.81 -10.13
C VAL A 452 15.10 16.09 -9.49
N ASP A 453 15.86 16.65 -8.56
CA ASP A 453 15.47 17.88 -7.85
C ASP A 453 15.80 19.11 -8.70
N HIS A 454 17.04 19.19 -9.18
CA HIS A 454 17.48 20.21 -10.13
C HIS A 454 18.73 19.77 -10.91
N THR A 455 19.13 20.60 -11.86
CA THR A 455 20.36 20.41 -12.64
C THR A 455 21.21 21.67 -12.63
N LYS A 456 22.51 21.53 -12.92
CA LYS A 456 23.45 22.63 -13.07
C LYS A 456 24.39 22.37 -14.24
N ASP A 457 24.52 23.35 -15.11
CA ASP A 457 25.42 23.30 -16.27
C ASP A 457 26.78 23.97 -15.95
N TYR A 458 27.84 23.38 -16.50
CA TYR A 458 29.21 23.87 -16.48
C TYR A 458 29.69 24.00 -17.94
N GLY A 459 29.57 25.21 -18.48
CA GLY A 459 29.80 25.47 -19.89
C GLY A 459 28.69 24.93 -20.80
N GLN A 460 28.89 25.10 -22.10
CA GLN A 460 28.00 24.58 -23.13
C GLN A 460 28.85 23.89 -24.21
N PRO A 461 28.41 22.75 -24.77
CA PRO A 461 29.07 22.16 -25.93
C PRO A 461 29.11 23.16 -27.09
N ARG A 462 30.24 23.21 -27.82
CA ARG A 462 30.38 24.08 -28.99
C ARG A 462 29.51 23.64 -30.18
N GLN A 463 29.19 22.34 -30.23
CA GLN A 463 28.34 21.71 -31.22
C GLN A 463 27.49 20.63 -30.53
N ALA A 464 26.48 20.11 -31.22
CA ALA A 464 25.73 18.97 -30.69
C ALA A 464 26.68 17.79 -30.43
N PRO A 465 26.77 17.28 -29.18
CA PRO A 465 27.68 16.18 -28.88
C PRO A 465 27.21 14.92 -29.61
N LEU A 466 28.14 14.13 -30.12
CA LEU A 466 27.88 12.81 -30.65
C LEU A 466 27.65 11.79 -29.52
N VAL A 467 28.41 11.96 -28.42
CA VAL A 467 28.42 11.03 -27.28
C VAL A 467 28.04 11.75 -25.99
N SER A 468 27.17 11.14 -25.18
CA SER A 468 26.90 11.59 -23.81
C SER A 468 27.44 10.55 -22.83
N ILE A 469 28.37 10.96 -21.98
CA ILE A 469 28.94 10.13 -20.92
C ILE A 469 28.16 10.38 -19.63
N VAL A 470 27.45 9.38 -19.13
CA VAL A 470 26.70 9.43 -17.89
C VAL A 470 27.52 8.78 -16.78
N VAL A 471 27.81 9.56 -15.73
CA VAL A 471 28.63 9.14 -14.58
C VAL A 471 27.84 9.29 -13.28
N PRO A 472 27.28 8.20 -12.74
CA PRO A 472 26.67 8.21 -11.42
C PRO A 472 27.70 8.46 -10.31
N LEU A 473 27.33 9.26 -9.32
CA LEU A 473 28.14 9.65 -8.17
C LEU A 473 27.41 9.36 -6.87
N TYR A 474 28.05 8.57 -6.00
CA TYR A 474 27.54 8.26 -4.66
C TYR A 474 28.62 8.40 -3.59
N ARG A 475 28.50 9.43 -2.73
CA ARG A 475 29.31 9.70 -1.52
C ARG A 475 30.82 9.84 -1.65
N VAL A 476 31.43 9.44 -2.76
CA VAL A 476 32.88 9.46 -2.97
C VAL A 476 33.19 10.23 -4.24
N LEU A 477 34.07 11.23 -4.10
CA LEU A 477 34.46 12.13 -5.19
C LEU A 477 35.95 11.98 -5.58
N ASP A 478 36.70 11.13 -4.88
CA ASP A 478 38.17 11.04 -4.99
C ASP A 478 38.68 10.85 -6.42
N PHE A 479 37.97 10.06 -7.22
CA PHE A 479 38.38 9.69 -8.57
C PHE A 479 37.99 10.69 -9.65
N LEU A 480 37.07 11.63 -9.38
CA LEU A 480 36.58 12.61 -10.36
C LEU A 480 37.72 13.39 -10.99
N ARG A 481 38.70 13.80 -10.19
CA ARG A 481 39.87 14.57 -10.67
C ARG A 481 40.69 13.77 -11.67
N PHE A 482 40.95 12.50 -11.38
CA PHE A 482 41.73 11.61 -12.24
C PHE A 482 40.96 11.24 -13.50
N GLN A 483 39.67 10.89 -13.36
CA GLN A 483 38.80 10.56 -14.48
C GLN A 483 38.67 11.75 -15.45
N LEU A 484 38.35 12.95 -14.95
CA LEU A 484 38.25 14.14 -15.79
C LEU A 484 39.58 14.54 -16.41
N SER A 485 40.69 14.43 -15.67
CA SER A 485 42.02 14.69 -16.25
C SER A 485 42.34 13.71 -17.39
N GLY A 486 42.05 12.42 -17.20
CA GLY A 486 42.25 11.39 -18.23
C GLY A 486 41.34 11.54 -19.44
N MET A 487 40.11 12.03 -19.27
CA MET A 487 39.21 12.34 -20.39
C MET A 487 39.60 13.63 -21.12
N ALA A 488 40.08 14.65 -20.40
CA ALA A 488 40.46 15.94 -20.98
C ALA A 488 41.70 15.88 -21.88
N THR A 489 42.53 14.84 -21.76
CA THR A 489 43.69 14.62 -22.64
C THR A 489 43.31 14.01 -23.99
N ASP A 490 42.05 13.65 -24.20
CA ASP A 490 41.54 13.09 -25.46
C ASP A 490 40.89 14.21 -26.31
N PRO A 491 41.54 14.65 -27.41
CA PRO A 491 41.00 15.72 -28.24
C PRO A 491 39.69 15.33 -28.92
N TRP A 492 39.54 14.06 -29.31
CA TRP A 492 38.33 13.58 -29.96
C TRP A 492 37.16 13.61 -28.97
N LEU A 493 37.37 13.18 -27.72
CA LEU A 493 36.37 13.28 -26.66
C LEU A 493 36.00 14.75 -26.41
N ALA A 494 36.98 15.64 -26.26
CA ALA A 494 36.74 17.05 -25.99
C ALA A 494 35.88 17.76 -27.06
N GLU A 495 35.98 17.34 -28.31
CA GLU A 495 35.21 17.90 -29.43
C GLU A 495 33.83 17.25 -29.62
N ASN A 496 33.67 15.97 -29.26
CA ASN A 496 32.51 15.16 -29.65
C ASN A 496 31.64 14.71 -28.48
N ALA A 497 32.07 14.92 -27.24
CA ALA A 497 31.37 14.41 -26.06
C ALA A 497 30.91 15.50 -25.09
N GLU A 498 29.88 15.16 -24.32
CA GLU A 498 29.50 15.86 -23.10
C GLU A 498 29.52 14.89 -21.91
N ILE A 499 29.66 15.42 -20.70
CA ILE A 499 29.68 14.61 -19.48
C ILE A 499 28.53 15.01 -18.57
N ILE A 500 27.76 14.02 -18.13
CA ILE A 500 26.60 14.17 -17.26
C ILE A 500 26.90 13.42 -15.97
N PHE A 501 27.23 14.16 -14.92
CA PHE A 501 27.35 13.63 -13.57
C PHE A 501 25.98 13.54 -12.93
N VAL A 502 25.65 12.38 -12.36
CA VAL A 502 24.38 12.18 -11.64
C VAL A 502 24.68 11.95 -10.18
N LEU A 503 24.37 12.93 -9.33
CA LEU A 503 24.59 12.85 -7.90
C LEU A 503 23.33 12.34 -7.21
N ASP A 504 23.40 11.16 -6.60
CA ASP A 504 22.30 10.54 -5.85
C ASP A 504 22.49 10.61 -4.32
N SER A 505 23.58 11.24 -3.86
CA SER A 505 23.81 11.63 -2.48
C SER A 505 23.72 13.16 -2.33
N PRO A 506 22.51 13.74 -2.20
CA PRO A 506 22.32 15.18 -2.13
C PRO A 506 23.02 15.82 -0.91
N GLU A 507 23.36 15.03 0.11
CA GLU A 507 24.10 15.51 1.28
C GLU A 507 25.51 16.07 0.97
N ILE A 508 26.11 15.71 -0.18
CA ILE A 508 27.44 16.20 -0.62
C ILE A 508 27.36 17.09 -1.87
N GLU A 509 26.19 17.69 -2.12
CA GLU A 509 25.96 18.48 -3.33
C GLU A 509 26.90 19.69 -3.45
N ASP A 510 27.08 20.45 -2.37
CA ASP A 510 27.90 21.66 -2.38
C ASP A 510 29.38 21.35 -2.68
N GLU A 511 29.91 20.28 -2.09
CA GLU A 511 31.27 19.79 -2.35
C GLU A 511 31.41 19.36 -3.82
N THR A 512 30.42 18.64 -4.34
CA THR A 512 30.38 18.20 -5.74
C THR A 512 30.34 19.39 -6.69
N LYS A 513 29.49 20.39 -6.40
CA LYS A 513 29.37 21.61 -7.21
C LYS A 513 30.67 22.41 -7.25
N HIS A 514 31.33 22.55 -6.10
CA HIS A 514 32.61 23.24 -6.01
C HIS A 514 33.69 22.52 -6.83
N MET A 515 33.79 21.18 -6.68
CA MET A 515 34.77 20.38 -7.40
C MET A 515 34.57 20.43 -8.91
N LEU A 516 33.34 20.24 -9.41
CA LEU A 516 33.05 20.29 -10.84
C LEU A 516 33.28 21.70 -11.43
N GLY A 517 33.00 22.76 -10.67
CA GLY A 517 33.29 24.13 -11.08
C GLY A 517 34.80 24.35 -11.31
N GLY A 518 35.64 23.92 -10.36
CA GLY A 518 37.10 24.00 -10.51
C GLY A 518 37.63 23.16 -11.67
N LEU A 519 37.12 21.94 -11.86
CA LEU A 519 37.53 21.06 -12.95
C LEU A 519 37.09 21.59 -14.32
N HIS A 520 35.93 22.25 -14.41
CA HIS A 520 35.50 22.93 -15.63
C HIS A 520 36.46 24.06 -16.00
N ILE A 521 36.85 24.90 -15.04
CA ILE A 521 37.80 26.00 -15.27
C ILE A 521 39.15 25.46 -15.75
N LEU A 522 39.60 24.32 -15.18
CA LEU A 522 40.89 23.73 -15.52
C LEU A 522 40.93 23.07 -16.90
N HIS A 523 39.87 22.33 -17.27
CA HIS A 523 39.87 21.48 -18.46
C HIS A 523 38.97 21.97 -19.61
N GLY A 524 38.02 22.87 -19.33
CA GLY A 524 37.12 23.43 -20.34
C GLY A 524 36.07 22.46 -20.92
N LEU A 525 35.97 21.24 -20.39
CA LEU A 525 34.98 20.25 -20.87
C LEU A 525 33.55 20.67 -20.50
N PRO A 526 32.57 20.52 -21.41
CA PRO A 526 31.17 20.77 -21.11
C PRO A 526 30.63 19.68 -20.18
N MET A 527 30.12 20.08 -19.03
CA MET A 527 29.57 19.14 -18.03
C MET A 527 28.20 19.57 -17.55
N LYS A 528 27.38 18.60 -17.17
CA LYS A 528 26.11 18.80 -16.48
C LYS A 528 26.12 18.00 -15.18
N LEU A 529 25.63 18.60 -14.11
CA LEU A 529 25.32 17.92 -12.85
C LEU A 529 23.80 17.77 -12.74
N VAL A 530 23.33 16.53 -12.58
CA VAL A 530 21.95 16.15 -12.30
C VAL A 530 21.90 15.73 -10.84
N VAL A 531 21.10 16.41 -10.01
CA VAL A 531 20.99 16.10 -8.58
C VAL A 531 19.68 15.41 -8.30
N MET A 532 19.74 14.21 -7.71
CA MET A 532 18.57 13.47 -7.25
C MET A 532 18.26 13.81 -5.80
N ASN A 533 16.99 13.76 -5.42
CA ASN A 533 16.55 14.08 -4.06
C ASN A 533 16.94 13.03 -3.00
N ARG A 534 17.40 11.84 -3.40
CA ARG A 534 17.88 10.75 -2.55
C ARG A 534 18.56 9.67 -3.40
N ASN A 535 19.25 8.74 -2.73
CA ASN A 535 19.90 7.59 -3.38
C ASN A 535 18.85 6.66 -4.00
N GLY A 536 18.94 6.49 -5.31
CA GLY A 536 18.08 5.60 -6.08
C GLY A 536 18.72 4.29 -6.54
N GLY A 537 20.03 4.13 -6.33
CA GLY A 537 20.83 3.04 -6.88
C GLY A 537 21.33 3.34 -8.29
N TYR A 538 22.28 2.52 -8.75
CA TYR A 538 23.01 2.72 -10.00
C TYR A 538 22.10 2.84 -11.23
N ALA A 539 21.16 1.89 -11.38
CA ALA A 539 20.22 1.86 -12.50
C ALA A 539 19.41 3.17 -12.63
N ARG A 540 18.81 3.63 -11.52
CA ARG A 540 18.00 4.85 -11.48
C ARG A 540 18.83 6.10 -11.77
N ALA A 541 20.05 6.17 -11.24
CA ALA A 541 20.96 7.28 -11.51
C ALA A 541 21.36 7.32 -12.99
N CYS A 542 21.72 6.18 -13.59
CA CYS A 542 21.98 6.07 -15.03
C CYS A 542 20.77 6.51 -15.85
N ASN A 543 19.57 5.95 -15.60
CA ASN A 543 18.34 6.32 -16.29
C ASN A 543 17.99 7.81 -16.12
N ALA A 544 18.22 8.39 -14.95
CA ALA A 544 18.00 9.81 -14.71
C ALA A 544 18.96 10.67 -15.53
N GLY A 545 20.23 10.29 -15.63
CA GLY A 545 21.24 10.99 -16.41
C GLY A 545 20.98 10.93 -17.91
N THR A 546 20.59 9.76 -18.44
CA THR A 546 20.34 9.57 -19.88
C THR A 546 19.19 10.43 -20.39
N ARG A 547 18.20 10.77 -19.55
CA ARG A 547 17.12 11.72 -19.90
C ARG A 547 17.62 13.14 -20.24
N PHE A 548 18.82 13.52 -19.78
CA PHE A 548 19.44 14.82 -20.09
C PHE A 548 20.52 14.73 -21.15
N ALA A 549 20.82 13.53 -21.65
CA ALA A 549 21.79 13.32 -22.71
C ALA A 549 21.33 13.99 -24.00
N ARG A 550 22.26 14.47 -24.83
CA ARG A 550 22.02 14.96 -26.20
C ARG A 550 22.70 14.15 -27.32
N GLY A 551 23.71 13.34 -26.99
CA GLY A 551 24.42 12.48 -27.93
C GLY A 551 23.66 11.25 -28.42
N THR A 552 23.85 10.89 -29.68
CA THR A 552 23.26 9.69 -30.29
C THR A 552 23.84 8.40 -29.73
N VAL A 553 25.04 8.47 -29.14
CA VAL A 553 25.69 7.38 -28.40
C VAL A 553 25.68 7.71 -26.90
N LEU A 554 25.33 6.73 -26.08
CA LEU A 554 25.36 6.80 -24.63
C LEU A 554 26.51 5.96 -24.10
N VAL A 555 27.21 6.49 -23.09
CA VAL A 555 28.24 5.77 -22.34
C VAL A 555 27.84 5.80 -20.88
N MET A 556 27.64 4.64 -20.27
CA MET A 556 27.48 4.52 -18.83
C MET A 556 28.85 4.18 -18.25
N LEU A 557 29.38 5.07 -17.43
CA LEU A 557 30.76 5.02 -16.94
C LEU A 557 30.77 5.19 -15.43
N ASN A 558 31.37 4.25 -14.70
CA ASN A 558 31.55 4.37 -13.27
C ASN A 558 32.52 5.53 -12.93
N SER A 559 32.30 6.20 -11.79
CA SER A 559 33.10 7.34 -11.34
C SER A 559 34.58 7.03 -11.03
N ASP A 560 34.93 5.75 -10.87
CA ASP A 560 36.26 5.23 -10.56
C ASP A 560 36.90 4.50 -11.75
N VAL A 561 36.40 4.75 -12.96
CA VAL A 561 36.98 4.28 -14.22
C VAL A 561 37.76 5.40 -14.90
N VAL A 562 39.03 5.15 -15.21
CA VAL A 562 39.94 6.14 -15.81
C VAL A 562 40.54 5.57 -17.09
N PRO A 563 40.48 6.30 -18.22
CA PRO A 563 41.08 5.83 -19.46
C PRO A 563 42.60 5.70 -19.33
N ARG A 564 43.17 4.63 -19.89
CA ARG A 564 44.63 4.43 -19.90
C ARG A 564 45.32 5.35 -20.89
N GLU A 565 44.74 5.51 -22.08
CA GLU A 565 45.27 6.26 -23.21
C GLU A 565 44.13 7.04 -23.92
N PRO A 566 44.42 8.17 -24.58
CA PRO A 566 43.47 8.87 -25.44
C PRO A 566 42.95 8.01 -26.60
N GLY A 567 41.76 8.34 -27.12
CA GLY A 567 41.14 7.70 -28.28
C GLY A 567 40.21 6.53 -27.94
N TRP A 568 40.14 6.11 -26.67
CA TRP A 568 39.29 5.01 -26.21
C TRP A 568 37.82 5.19 -26.60
N LEU A 569 37.31 6.43 -26.51
CA LEU A 569 35.90 6.72 -26.76
C LEU A 569 35.56 6.62 -28.24
N GLN A 570 36.46 7.09 -29.10
CA GLN A 570 36.32 6.99 -30.55
C GLN A 570 36.31 5.52 -31.00
N VAL A 571 37.22 4.71 -30.44
CA VAL A 571 37.33 3.27 -30.69
C VAL A 571 36.04 2.53 -30.34
N LEU A 572 35.38 2.88 -29.24
CA LEU A 572 34.11 2.28 -28.85
C LEU A 572 32.91 2.84 -29.63
N SER A 573 32.91 4.13 -29.95
CA SER A 573 31.73 4.79 -30.54
C SER A 573 31.59 4.51 -32.04
N ARG A 574 32.70 4.48 -32.79
CA ARG A 574 32.67 4.35 -34.26
C ARG A 574 32.02 3.02 -34.73
N PRO A 575 32.34 1.84 -34.17
CA PRO A 575 31.70 0.59 -34.58
C PRO A 575 30.17 0.59 -34.40
N LEU A 576 29.64 1.26 -33.38
CA LEU A 576 28.19 1.36 -33.16
C LEU A 576 27.47 2.16 -34.24
N LEU A 577 28.16 3.11 -34.89
CA LEU A 577 27.63 3.92 -35.98
C LEU A 577 27.75 3.19 -37.32
N GLU A 578 28.80 2.40 -37.50
CA GLU A 578 29.11 1.70 -38.76
C GLU A 578 28.43 0.33 -38.87
N GLN A 579 28.11 -0.33 -37.74
CA GLN A 579 27.60 -1.70 -37.70
C GLN A 579 26.18 -1.74 -37.11
N PRO A 580 25.12 -1.78 -37.94
CA PRO A 580 23.73 -1.78 -37.46
C PRO A 580 23.40 -2.92 -36.49
N LYS A 581 24.01 -4.09 -36.68
CA LYS A 581 23.79 -5.28 -35.82
C LYS A 581 24.46 -5.19 -34.44
N LEU A 582 25.41 -4.27 -34.24
CA LEU A 582 26.07 -4.10 -32.94
C LEU A 582 25.20 -3.23 -32.03
N GLY A 583 24.66 -3.79 -30.95
CA GLY A 583 23.79 -3.09 -30.00
C GLY A 583 24.53 -2.41 -28.87
N ALA A 584 25.59 -3.02 -28.34
CA ALA A 584 26.44 -2.43 -27.31
C ALA A 584 27.88 -2.94 -27.41
N ILE A 585 28.83 -2.16 -26.90
CA ILE A 585 30.26 -2.46 -26.90
C ILE A 585 30.91 -2.01 -25.60
N GLY A 586 31.83 -2.84 -25.09
CA GLY A 586 32.53 -2.62 -23.82
C GLY A 586 34.05 -2.73 -24.00
N PRO A 587 34.84 -2.01 -23.20
CA PRO A 587 36.29 -2.00 -23.29
C PRO A 587 36.95 -3.14 -22.51
N LYS A 588 38.29 -3.24 -22.62
CA LYS A 588 39.13 -3.92 -21.64
C LYS A 588 39.25 -3.11 -20.37
N LEU A 589 38.91 -3.73 -19.24
CA LEU A 589 39.17 -3.16 -17.91
C LEU A 589 40.30 -3.90 -17.23
N ILE A 590 41.22 -3.13 -16.65
CA ILE A 590 42.33 -3.62 -15.85
C ILE A 590 42.29 -3.02 -14.44
N PHE A 591 42.78 -3.79 -13.48
CA PHE A 591 43.05 -3.31 -12.13
C PHE A 591 44.30 -2.41 -12.11
N GLU A 592 44.54 -1.75 -10.97
CA GLU A 592 45.69 -0.88 -10.76
C GLU A 592 47.04 -1.62 -10.85
N ASP A 593 47.06 -2.93 -10.58
CA ASP A 593 48.23 -3.79 -10.72
C ASP A 593 48.47 -4.27 -12.17
N GLY A 594 47.60 -3.88 -13.10
CA GLY A 594 47.65 -4.25 -14.51
C GLY A 594 47.11 -5.65 -14.83
N SER A 595 46.51 -6.35 -13.86
CA SER A 595 45.76 -7.59 -14.12
C SER A 595 44.38 -7.30 -14.76
N LEU A 596 43.84 -8.25 -15.51
CA LEU A 596 42.56 -8.15 -16.17
C LEU A 596 41.42 -8.19 -15.15
N GLN A 597 40.50 -7.25 -15.30
CA GLN A 597 39.24 -7.24 -14.57
C GLN A 597 38.08 -7.66 -15.48
N HIS A 598 38.08 -7.23 -16.74
CA HIS A 598 36.98 -7.48 -17.67
C HIS A 598 37.46 -7.64 -19.11
N ALA A 599 37.02 -8.71 -19.76
CA ALA A 599 37.17 -8.97 -21.19
C ALA A 599 35.85 -9.47 -21.82
N GLY A 600 34.72 -8.89 -21.40
CA GLY A 600 33.37 -9.42 -21.62
C GLY A 600 32.86 -10.29 -20.45
N LEU A 601 31.54 -10.46 -20.39
CA LEU A 601 30.84 -11.31 -19.43
C LEU A 601 30.47 -12.67 -20.06
N TYR A 602 30.41 -13.69 -19.21
CA TYR A 602 29.70 -14.94 -19.48
C TYR A 602 28.87 -15.35 -18.27
N PHE A 603 27.89 -16.22 -18.50
CA PHE A 603 26.99 -16.71 -17.46
C PHE A 603 27.36 -18.14 -17.08
N GLY A 604 27.50 -18.40 -15.78
CA GLY A 604 27.77 -19.72 -15.24
C GLY A 604 26.74 -20.07 -14.17
N ARG A 605 26.39 -21.35 -14.03
CA ARG A 605 25.52 -21.80 -12.94
C ARG A 605 26.34 -22.14 -11.70
N ASP A 606 25.84 -21.73 -10.55
CA ASP A 606 26.33 -22.24 -9.26
C ASP A 606 25.74 -23.62 -8.93
N GLN A 607 26.10 -24.17 -7.77
CA GLN A 607 25.60 -25.49 -7.31
C GLN A 607 24.08 -25.51 -7.04
N ARG A 608 23.44 -24.35 -6.90
CA ARG A 608 22.00 -24.19 -6.67
C ARG A 608 21.25 -23.95 -7.98
N GLY A 609 21.94 -23.94 -9.12
CA GLY A 609 21.36 -23.67 -10.43
C GLY A 609 21.12 -22.18 -10.72
N ILE A 610 21.63 -21.27 -9.89
CA ILE A 610 21.52 -19.82 -10.09
C ILE A 610 22.55 -19.36 -11.12
N TRP A 611 22.11 -18.54 -12.08
CA TRP A 611 23.00 -17.92 -13.05
C TRP A 611 23.76 -16.75 -12.43
N LEU A 612 25.09 -16.84 -12.48
CA LEU A 612 26.02 -15.81 -12.00
C LEU A 612 26.76 -15.15 -13.17
N ASN A 613 27.05 -13.86 -13.01
CA ASN A 613 27.85 -13.10 -13.94
C ASN A 613 29.35 -13.34 -13.68
N HIS A 614 30.06 -13.80 -14.71
CA HIS A 614 31.51 -13.99 -14.67
C HIS A 614 32.19 -13.15 -15.73
N HIS A 615 33.44 -12.76 -15.46
CA HIS A 615 34.25 -11.98 -16.38
C HIS A 615 35.28 -12.89 -17.05
N PHE A 616 35.34 -12.88 -18.38
CA PHE A 616 36.36 -13.64 -19.10
C PHE A 616 37.77 -13.21 -18.66
N TYR A 617 38.62 -14.21 -18.36
CA TYR A 617 40.04 -14.05 -18.04
C TYR A 617 40.37 -13.14 -16.84
N LYS A 618 39.41 -12.88 -15.94
CA LYS A 618 39.64 -12.07 -14.74
C LYS A 618 40.80 -12.64 -13.91
N GLY A 619 41.71 -11.76 -13.47
CA GLY A 619 42.92 -12.10 -12.72
C GLY A 619 44.14 -12.47 -13.58
N MET A 620 43.97 -12.72 -14.88
CA MET A 620 45.11 -12.94 -15.79
C MET A 620 45.86 -11.62 -16.06
N PRO A 621 47.13 -11.63 -16.51
CA PRO A 621 47.84 -10.39 -16.86
C PRO A 621 47.11 -9.58 -17.94
N GLY A 622 47.13 -8.25 -17.87
CA GLY A 622 46.47 -7.35 -18.83
C GLY A 622 46.85 -7.55 -20.31
N ARG A 623 48.00 -8.19 -20.57
CA ARG A 623 48.54 -8.56 -21.88
C ARG A 623 48.27 -10.02 -22.28
N TYR A 624 47.41 -10.73 -21.53
CA TYR A 624 47.05 -12.12 -21.84
C TYR A 624 46.46 -12.20 -23.25
N SER A 625 47.07 -13.02 -24.11
CA SER A 625 46.84 -13.01 -25.56
C SER A 625 45.35 -13.22 -25.93
N PRO A 626 44.62 -14.19 -25.35
CA PRO A 626 43.18 -14.36 -25.61
C PRO A 626 42.30 -13.15 -25.26
N ALA A 627 42.76 -12.27 -24.36
CA ALA A 627 42.04 -11.05 -23.99
C ALA A 627 42.35 -9.86 -24.92
N GLN A 628 43.27 -9.99 -25.88
CA GLN A 628 43.63 -8.93 -26.83
C GLN A 628 42.87 -9.01 -28.15
N VAL A 629 41.84 -9.86 -28.24
CA VAL A 629 41.05 -10.07 -29.45
C VAL A 629 39.64 -9.50 -29.27
N ALA A 630 39.26 -8.59 -30.16
CA ALA A 630 37.89 -8.08 -30.26
C ALA A 630 36.93 -9.21 -30.65
N ARG A 631 35.78 -9.31 -29.98
CA ARG A 631 34.84 -10.42 -30.19
C ARG A 631 33.43 -10.09 -29.73
N ASN A 632 32.47 -10.85 -30.25
CA ASN A 632 31.13 -10.89 -29.68
C ASN A 632 31.16 -11.63 -28.34
N VAL A 633 30.38 -11.14 -27.38
CA VAL A 633 30.26 -11.69 -26.03
C VAL A 633 28.80 -11.76 -25.59
N PRO A 634 28.44 -12.61 -24.61
CA PRO A 634 27.11 -12.63 -24.02
C PRO A 634 26.69 -11.29 -23.43
N GLY A 635 27.59 -10.60 -22.73
CA GLY A 635 27.35 -9.29 -22.13
C GLY A 635 28.64 -8.55 -21.81
N ILE A 636 28.51 -7.32 -21.30
CA ILE A 636 29.60 -6.44 -20.86
C ILE A 636 29.20 -5.76 -19.56
N THR A 637 30.18 -5.33 -18.77
CA THR A 637 29.89 -4.72 -17.47
C THR A 637 29.45 -3.27 -17.58
N GLY A 638 28.61 -2.83 -16.64
CA GLY A 638 28.14 -1.47 -16.49
C GLY A 638 29.23 -0.48 -16.09
N ALA A 639 30.42 -0.94 -15.69
CA ALA A 639 31.55 -0.05 -15.38
C ALA A 639 31.96 0.83 -16.56
N CYS A 640 31.85 0.30 -17.80
CA CYS A 640 31.89 1.09 -19.02
C CYS A 640 31.08 0.37 -20.11
N LEU A 641 29.84 0.80 -20.34
CA LEU A 641 28.93 0.26 -21.35
C LEU A 641 28.60 1.34 -22.38
N VAL A 642 28.87 1.08 -23.66
CA VAL A 642 28.57 2.01 -24.76
C VAL A 642 27.48 1.44 -25.65
N THR A 643 26.44 2.23 -25.93
CA THR A 643 25.31 1.83 -26.78
C THR A 643 24.71 3.01 -27.52
N ARG A 644 23.92 2.75 -28.57
CA ARG A 644 23.12 3.80 -29.21
C ARG A 644 21.99 4.21 -28.29
N ARG A 645 21.70 5.51 -28.22
CA ARG A 645 20.55 6.04 -27.48
C ARG A 645 19.25 5.35 -27.91
N GLU A 646 19.00 5.24 -29.21
CA GLU A 646 17.79 4.60 -29.73
C GLU A 646 17.67 3.15 -29.23
N THR A 647 18.79 2.41 -29.17
CA THR A 647 18.79 1.03 -28.65
C THR A 647 18.48 1.00 -27.16
N TYR A 648 19.06 1.91 -26.38
CA TYR A 648 18.80 2.05 -24.95
C TYR A 648 17.33 2.41 -24.65
N GLU A 649 16.77 3.37 -25.39
CA GLU A 649 15.36 3.79 -25.26
C GLU A 649 14.40 2.65 -25.67
N ARG A 650 14.70 1.91 -26.74
CA ARG A 650 13.89 0.79 -27.21
C ARG A 650 13.78 -0.38 -26.22
N VAL A 651 14.75 -0.51 -25.32
CA VAL A 651 14.75 -1.53 -24.25
C VAL A 651 14.35 -0.98 -22.88
N ASP A 652 13.89 0.27 -22.84
CA ASP A 652 13.52 1.00 -21.63
C ASP A 652 14.66 1.09 -20.60
N GLY A 653 15.88 1.27 -21.09
CA GLY A 653 17.08 1.46 -20.27
C GLY A 653 17.36 0.35 -19.26
N TYR A 654 18.03 0.71 -18.16
CA TYR A 654 18.26 -0.21 -17.06
C TYR A 654 16.97 -0.53 -16.33
N THR A 655 16.76 -1.80 -16.00
CA THR A 655 15.70 -2.18 -15.05
C THR A 655 16.02 -1.61 -13.67
N GLU A 656 15.01 -1.03 -13.02
CA GLU A 656 15.12 -0.42 -11.70
C GLU A 656 14.68 -1.37 -10.58
N ASP A 657 14.49 -2.65 -10.90
CA ASP A 657 13.95 -3.66 -10.00
C ASP A 657 15.04 -4.35 -9.15
N TYR A 658 16.30 -4.28 -9.58
CA TYR A 658 17.42 -4.78 -8.79
C TYR A 658 17.66 -3.86 -7.61
N VAL A 659 17.92 -4.47 -6.46
CA VAL A 659 18.12 -3.73 -5.22
C VAL A 659 19.51 -3.11 -5.23
N ILE A 660 19.58 -1.76 -5.21
CA ILE A 660 20.78 -0.90 -5.05
C ILE A 660 21.87 -1.04 -6.15
N GLY A 661 21.97 -2.17 -6.86
CA GLY A 661 22.87 -2.47 -8.00
C GLY A 661 23.28 -3.95 -8.03
N ASP A 662 24.07 -4.36 -9.02
CA ASP A 662 24.39 -5.77 -9.41
C ASP A 662 23.32 -6.38 -10.33
N TYR A 663 23.76 -7.01 -11.43
CA TYR A 663 22.97 -7.61 -12.54
C TYR A 663 22.24 -6.66 -13.50
N GLU A 664 22.16 -5.35 -13.25
CA GLU A 664 21.52 -4.42 -14.21
C GLU A 664 22.22 -4.34 -15.56
N ASP A 665 23.54 -4.55 -15.60
CA ASP A 665 24.36 -4.52 -16.81
C ASP A 665 24.16 -5.74 -17.70
N SER A 666 24.12 -6.94 -17.11
CA SER A 666 23.76 -8.15 -17.84
C SER A 666 22.30 -8.15 -18.29
N ASP A 667 21.36 -7.69 -17.47
CA ASP A 667 19.95 -7.55 -17.84
C ASP A 667 19.80 -6.63 -19.06
N LEU A 668 20.45 -5.45 -19.06
CA LEU A 668 20.44 -4.56 -20.21
C LEU A 668 21.03 -5.23 -21.46
N CYS A 669 22.14 -5.96 -21.33
CA CYS A 669 22.72 -6.71 -22.45
C CYS A 669 21.72 -7.74 -23.01
N LEU A 670 21.04 -8.49 -22.15
CA LEU A 670 20.07 -9.50 -22.55
C LEU A 670 18.82 -8.88 -23.21
N LYS A 671 18.33 -7.75 -22.69
CA LYS A 671 17.27 -6.96 -23.35
C LYS A 671 17.69 -6.52 -24.76
N ILE A 672 18.91 -6.01 -24.93
CA ILE A 672 19.43 -5.62 -26.26
C ILE A 672 19.52 -6.83 -27.19
N ARG A 673 19.95 -7.99 -26.68
CA ARG A 673 20.01 -9.23 -27.47
C ARG A 673 18.63 -9.74 -27.89
N ARG A 674 17.59 -9.56 -27.07
CA ARG A 674 16.20 -9.86 -27.47
C ARG A 674 15.73 -9.04 -28.67
N LEU A 675 16.36 -7.90 -28.97
CA LEU A 675 16.14 -7.16 -30.23
C LEU A 675 16.87 -7.75 -31.45
N GLY A 676 17.59 -8.88 -31.28
CA GLY A 676 18.43 -9.49 -32.31
C GLY A 676 19.80 -8.80 -32.51
N LEU A 677 20.18 -7.90 -31.60
CA LEU A 677 21.45 -7.16 -31.66
C LEU A 677 22.58 -7.91 -30.93
N GLN A 678 23.81 -7.63 -31.33
CA GLN A 678 25.02 -8.24 -30.77
C GLN A 678 25.67 -7.34 -29.71
N ILE A 679 26.36 -7.96 -28.76
CA ILE A 679 27.18 -7.29 -27.76
C ILE A 679 28.64 -7.63 -28.06
N ALA A 680 29.53 -6.63 -28.07
CA ALA A 680 30.95 -6.82 -28.37
C ALA A 680 31.87 -6.33 -27.25
N TYR A 681 33.05 -6.93 -27.22
CA TYR A 681 34.19 -6.54 -26.41
C TYR A 681 35.30 -6.01 -27.33
N GLU A 682 35.87 -4.84 -27.00
CA GLU A 682 36.92 -4.16 -27.77
C GLU A 682 38.17 -3.89 -26.90
N PRO A 683 39.25 -4.68 -27.05
CA PRO A 683 40.45 -4.56 -26.24
C PRO A 683 41.35 -3.37 -26.60
N ALA A 684 41.17 -2.75 -27.76
CA ALA A 684 41.92 -1.55 -28.14
C ALA A 684 41.54 -0.34 -27.27
N ALA A 685 40.33 -0.31 -26.71
CA ALA A 685 39.97 0.59 -25.63
C ALA A 685 40.33 -0.07 -24.29
N CYS A 686 41.31 0.49 -23.58
CA CYS A 686 41.77 -0.01 -22.29
C CYS A 686 41.57 1.06 -21.20
N LEU A 687 40.90 0.70 -20.11
CA LEU A 687 40.66 1.60 -18.98
C LEU A 687 41.03 0.91 -17.67
N TYR A 688 41.50 1.72 -16.71
CA TYR A 688 41.64 1.31 -15.33
C TYR A 688 40.29 1.40 -14.63
N HIS A 689 39.96 0.41 -13.81
CA HIS A 689 38.82 0.47 -12.91
C HIS A 689 39.28 0.15 -11.49
N PHE A 690 39.30 1.17 -10.64
CA PHE A 690 39.89 1.12 -9.30
C PHE A 690 38.95 0.52 -8.25
N GLU A 691 38.15 -0.47 -8.66
CA GLU A 691 37.11 -1.17 -7.90
C GLU A 691 37.28 -1.04 -6.37
N ARG A 692 36.26 -0.53 -5.67
CA ARG A 692 36.06 -0.68 -4.19
C ARG A 692 36.67 0.37 -3.24
N ARG A 693 36.46 1.68 -3.46
CA ARG A 693 36.59 2.67 -2.34
C ARG A 693 35.27 3.08 -1.68
N SER A 694 34.18 3.31 -2.42
CA SER A 694 32.86 3.65 -1.84
C SER A 694 32.17 2.45 -1.16
N ILE A 695 32.25 1.28 -1.80
CA ILE A 695 31.60 0.03 -1.37
C ILE A 695 32.32 -0.68 -0.21
N ARG A 696 33.64 -0.46 -0.02
CA ARG A 696 34.39 -1.03 1.12
C ARG A 696 33.89 -0.55 2.49
N ARG A 697 33.22 0.60 2.56
CA ARG A 697 32.55 1.07 3.79
C ARG A 697 31.19 0.39 4.07
N SER A 698 30.74 -0.49 3.17
CA SER A 698 29.44 -1.18 3.20
C SER A 698 29.61 -2.70 3.02
N GLN A 699 30.60 -3.31 3.69
CA GLN A 699 30.97 -4.74 3.53
C GLN A 699 29.82 -5.74 3.79
N ASP A 700 28.75 -5.35 4.50
CA ASP A 700 27.54 -6.18 4.68
C ASP A 700 26.75 -6.40 3.36
N TYR A 701 27.01 -5.62 2.32
CA TYR A 701 26.17 -5.52 1.12
C TYR A 701 26.52 -6.54 0.01
N MET A 702 27.80 -6.79 -0.29
CA MET A 702 28.22 -7.61 -1.46
C MET A 702 28.16 -9.13 -1.27
N ARG A 703 27.91 -9.61 -0.05
CA ARG A 703 27.72 -11.05 0.24
C ARG A 703 26.43 -11.33 1.02
N GLY A 704 25.56 -10.32 1.08
CA GLY A 704 24.29 -10.37 1.80
C GLY A 704 23.13 -10.86 0.94
N VAL A 705 21.94 -10.79 1.52
CA VAL A 705 20.68 -11.19 0.88
C VAL A 705 20.40 -10.39 -0.40
N ALA A 706 20.90 -9.16 -0.53
CA ALA A 706 20.67 -8.31 -1.71
C ALA A 706 21.27 -8.90 -3.00
N SER A 707 22.55 -9.31 -2.98
CA SER A 707 23.19 -9.91 -4.16
C SER A 707 22.57 -11.29 -4.48
N GLN A 708 22.22 -12.08 -3.46
CA GLN A 708 21.49 -13.33 -3.65
C GLN A 708 20.11 -13.11 -4.28
N TYR A 709 19.39 -12.07 -3.83
CA TYR A 709 18.11 -11.68 -4.41
C TYR A 709 18.26 -11.24 -5.87
N ASN A 710 19.24 -10.39 -6.18
CA ASN A 710 19.45 -9.90 -7.54
C ASN A 710 19.85 -11.06 -8.48
N ALA A 711 20.73 -11.97 -8.06
CA ALA A 711 21.09 -13.17 -8.81
C ALA A 711 19.88 -14.09 -9.05
N TRP A 712 19.07 -14.30 -8.01
CA TRP A 712 17.83 -15.06 -8.10
C TRP A 712 16.85 -14.40 -9.08
N LEU A 713 16.60 -13.10 -8.95
CA LEU A 713 15.68 -12.35 -9.79
C LEU A 713 16.15 -12.36 -11.26
N HIS A 714 17.45 -12.18 -11.50
CA HIS A 714 18.04 -12.27 -12.83
C HIS A 714 17.84 -13.67 -13.43
N THR A 715 18.09 -14.72 -12.64
CA THR A 715 17.83 -16.11 -13.05
C THR A 715 16.37 -16.31 -13.42
N GLN A 716 15.42 -15.89 -12.57
CA GLN A 716 13.98 -16.03 -12.84
C GLN A 716 13.53 -15.30 -14.12
N ARG A 717 14.19 -14.19 -14.48
CA ARG A 717 13.85 -13.40 -15.68
C ARG A 717 14.41 -13.96 -16.98
N TRP A 718 15.61 -14.54 -16.90
CA TRP A 718 16.45 -14.74 -18.08
C TRP A 718 16.93 -16.19 -18.25
N GLU A 719 16.45 -17.11 -17.42
CA GLU A 719 16.79 -18.55 -17.47
C GLU A 719 16.80 -19.09 -18.91
N ASP A 720 15.69 -18.94 -19.62
CA ASP A 720 15.52 -19.48 -20.97
C ASP A 720 16.46 -18.80 -21.99
N ASP A 721 16.60 -17.48 -21.94
CA ASP A 721 17.48 -16.72 -22.83
C ASP A 721 18.95 -17.08 -22.60
N ILE A 722 19.38 -17.20 -21.34
CA ILE A 722 20.75 -17.56 -20.99
C ILE A 722 21.06 -19.01 -21.37
N ALA A 723 20.13 -19.94 -21.08
CA ALA A 723 20.29 -21.34 -21.43
C ALA A 723 20.39 -21.55 -22.96
N ALA A 724 19.64 -20.78 -23.76
CA ALA A 724 19.74 -20.79 -25.21
C ALA A 724 21.02 -20.10 -25.73
N LEU A 725 21.50 -19.07 -25.03
CA LEU A 725 22.65 -18.26 -25.43
C LEU A 725 23.99 -18.97 -25.19
N MET A 726 24.16 -19.55 -24.00
CA MET A 726 25.46 -20.01 -23.52
C MET A 726 26.14 -21.11 -24.36
N PRO A 727 25.42 -22.08 -24.98
CA PRO A 727 26.04 -23.10 -25.83
C PRO A 727 26.96 -22.53 -26.92
N ALA A 728 26.62 -21.37 -27.51
CA ALA A 728 27.42 -20.72 -28.54
C ALA A 728 28.75 -20.14 -28.03
N TYR A 729 28.93 -20.05 -26.71
CA TYR A 729 30.11 -19.48 -26.05
C TYR A 729 30.86 -20.51 -25.18
N SER A 730 30.30 -21.71 -24.99
CA SER A 730 30.91 -22.83 -24.26
C SER A 730 32.17 -23.39 -24.95
N ASP A 731 32.16 -23.45 -26.28
CA ASP A 731 33.28 -24.03 -27.07
C ASP A 731 34.52 -23.12 -27.14
N GLY A 732 34.36 -21.82 -26.85
CA GLY A 732 35.46 -20.86 -26.78
C GLY A 732 36.25 -20.89 -25.46
N ALA A 733 35.70 -21.52 -24.41
CA ALA A 733 36.39 -21.70 -23.13
C ALA A 733 37.31 -22.94 -23.11
N ASN A 734 37.07 -23.92 -24.00
CA ASN A 734 37.79 -25.19 -24.08
C ASN A 734 38.93 -25.21 -25.11
N GLY A 735 39.27 -24.07 -25.70
CA GLY A 735 40.36 -23.90 -26.68
C GLY A 735 41.78 -23.88 -26.09
N THR A 736 42.05 -24.70 -25.07
CA THR A 736 43.30 -25.39 -24.72
C THR A 736 42.96 -26.22 -23.49
N GLY A 737 42.93 -27.55 -23.61
CA GLY A 737 42.45 -28.43 -22.56
C GLY A 737 43.15 -28.22 -21.21
N ILE A 738 42.40 -27.67 -20.25
CA ILE A 738 42.56 -27.92 -18.81
C ILE A 738 41.15 -27.92 -18.21
N SER A 739 40.69 -29.10 -17.82
CA SER A 739 39.57 -29.28 -16.91
C SER A 739 39.89 -28.58 -15.59
N ILE A 740 39.19 -27.49 -15.27
CA ILE A 740 39.22 -26.90 -13.93
C ILE A 740 38.21 -27.69 -13.09
N GLU A 741 38.67 -28.75 -12.44
CA GLU A 741 38.02 -29.23 -11.22
C GLU A 741 38.16 -28.12 -10.17
N ILE A 742 37.02 -27.57 -9.74
CA ILE A 742 36.98 -26.64 -8.61
C ILE A 742 37.07 -27.47 -7.34
N GLU A 743 38.29 -27.76 -6.88
CA GLU A 743 38.51 -28.12 -5.48
C GLU A 743 38.35 -26.87 -4.62
N ALA A 744 37.30 -26.87 -3.79
CA ALA A 744 37.12 -25.90 -2.74
C ALA A 744 38.26 -26.04 -1.72
N THR A 745 39.27 -25.17 -1.80
CA THR A 745 40.23 -25.02 -0.70
C THR A 745 39.87 -23.81 0.13
N GLU A 746 39.43 -24.09 1.36
CA GLU A 746 39.35 -23.12 2.45
C GLU A 746 40.70 -22.39 2.61
N ARG A 747 40.67 -21.05 2.58
CA ARG A 747 41.65 -20.24 3.29
C ARG A 747 40.93 -19.20 4.14
N ASN A 748 40.58 -19.66 5.32
CA ASN A 748 40.49 -18.84 6.52
C ASN A 748 41.86 -18.23 6.86
N ALA A 749 41.81 -17.07 7.53
CA ALA A 749 42.87 -16.34 8.23
C ALA A 749 43.75 -15.36 7.42
N ALA A 750 43.30 -14.10 7.31
CA ALA A 750 43.81 -12.94 8.08
C ALA A 750 43.08 -11.66 7.68
#